data_AF-A0A0Q7BT51-F1
#
_entry.id   AF-A0A0Q7BT51-F1
#
_cell.length_a   1.000
_cell.length_b   1.000
_cell.length_c   1.000
_cell.angle_alpha   90.00
_cell.angle_beta   90.00
_cell.angle_gamma   90.00
#
_symmetry.space_group_name_H-M   'P 1'
#
loop_
_entity.id
_entity.type
_entity.pdbx_description
1 polymer ?
#
loop_
_entity_poly.entity_id
_entity_poly.type
_entity_poly.pdbx_seq_one_letter_code
_entity_poly.pdbx_strand_id
1 'polypeptide(L)'
;MGYVLIALAAALLGLAMHAWRADVPVLERPDQWALDWQTQWRGPLAPGTELPLLLVRVDDAAFEALGGRVPDRGEMARAVRALQSGGARAVALDILLLPGGGTPEGSAALAAAMKACACAVIPFSLPDDGHPAAAAPAAVLAQALLRHDDEAALARSESHYRPHRLVAPEPVLAEAAAALGHISVRPEADGSMRRDLPLLRLDGEVYPSMPLRLAAFALQADWRQAHARFGAEFSVGSALRVQLDELSRLGVNYYGPGGPLSSFDSVGFAELLAGGVDPARLRGRIAVIGVSALAAGDQVPTPFDARLPGMERIATVTDNLLTGRSLVRPAWGGATELAAVLLLPLIAVALLARRPLGIALGAIGLGVVALLVGVQWAFETHYLVFSLAPPLLALAAATLGASALRAGIEQAQRREAARRLADSEQRYALAAQGANDGLWDWDLLTGEVYYSPRWLALMGLSATETGHAIQAWTQPLEPAARDAFDVELQAHLDGKSLQFHHVLHFNQGGQERWLLARGLAVREGGRPVRMAGSLTDISESQRLQRQISFDALHDRLTGVANRVLFREQLTQLLSGVPAPETGLLLLGLDGFRALNETHGPVVGDTVLAELGARLRSAFGARHLVARMGPDQFALLLAGGDNAAELARRVRALLQSPFNVATPMLQLTAGIAWAQRRHGPMTADELMAAAEGALARAKADGTGQTHEFDPAEQLVEQSRRWLRDAIDAALASGTQFELHYQPFVRLSDRALLGFEALIRWRHPERGVIMPGDFIPVAEASGQISAIGRWALLEAAAQLRRWQPLGFTGEVAVNLSGVQLERDLELLADARATLAALGDVPTHRIKLEVTESMAMANPQRSAEVLRELARMGFKLSIDDFGTGYSSLAYLHRFPFDTLKVDRSFVVRLAAGREAQEIVRTIVGLGAALGKQTLAEGIEDEKQAALLEQLGVQVGQGWLFAKALPEAEATNVIHSQPWRR
;
A
#
# COMPACT_ATOMS: atom_id res chain seq x y z
N MET A 1 -7.32 45.81 -22.08
CA MET A 1 -6.87 44.68 -21.23
C MET A 1 -8.02 43.91 -20.60
N GLY A 2 -8.98 44.56 -19.91
CA GLY A 2 -10.09 43.85 -19.24
C GLY A 2 -10.91 42.90 -20.12
N TYR A 3 -11.24 43.31 -21.35
CA TYR A 3 -11.99 42.45 -22.29
C TYR A 3 -11.22 41.21 -22.75
N VAL A 4 -9.88 41.28 -22.80
CA VAL A 4 -9.01 40.12 -23.14
C VAL A 4 -8.92 39.17 -21.95
N LEU A 5 -8.84 39.69 -20.73
CA LEU A 5 -8.86 38.91 -19.49
C LEU A 5 -10.21 38.20 -19.26
N ILE A 6 -11.33 38.83 -19.63
CA ILE A 6 -12.65 38.20 -19.54
C ILE A 6 -12.79 37.08 -20.59
N ALA A 7 -12.30 37.28 -21.81
CA ALA A 7 -12.27 36.23 -22.82
C ALA A 7 -11.35 35.06 -22.41
N LEU A 8 -10.19 35.36 -21.79
CA LEU A 8 -9.27 34.35 -21.26
C LEU A 8 -9.88 33.61 -20.06
N ALA A 9 -10.58 34.33 -19.17
CA ALA A 9 -11.26 33.75 -18.02
C ALA A 9 -12.45 32.89 -18.45
N ALA A 10 -13.22 33.29 -19.47
CA ALA A 10 -14.29 32.47 -20.01
C ALA A 10 -13.75 31.21 -20.72
N ALA A 11 -12.62 31.31 -21.42
CA ALA A 11 -11.93 30.16 -22.01
C ALA A 11 -11.35 29.22 -20.94
N LEU A 12 -10.76 29.77 -19.87
CA LEU A 12 -10.25 29.03 -18.72
C LEU A 12 -11.38 28.42 -17.89
N LEU A 13 -12.54 29.08 -17.77
CA LEU A 13 -13.72 28.54 -17.10
C LEU A 13 -14.36 27.43 -17.94
N GLY A 14 -14.35 27.55 -19.27
CA GLY A 14 -14.75 26.48 -20.18
C GLY A 14 -13.82 25.25 -20.05
N LEU A 15 -12.51 25.48 -20.00
CA LEU A 15 -11.49 24.44 -19.73
C LEU A 15 -11.62 23.86 -18.32
N ALA A 16 -11.90 24.70 -17.32
CA ALA A 16 -12.05 24.28 -15.93
C ALA A 16 -13.37 23.54 -15.71
N MET A 17 -14.48 23.90 -16.38
CA MET A 17 -15.71 23.12 -16.34
C MET A 17 -15.56 21.78 -17.07
N HIS A 18 -14.77 21.74 -18.14
CA HIS A 18 -14.41 20.50 -18.81
C HIS A 18 -13.56 19.59 -17.91
N ALA A 19 -12.64 20.18 -17.13
CA ALA A 19 -11.83 19.47 -16.13
C ALA A 19 -12.60 19.14 -14.83
N TRP A 20 -13.52 19.99 -14.40
CA TRP A 20 -14.32 19.84 -13.16
C TRP A 20 -15.39 18.76 -13.28
N ARG A 21 -15.80 18.44 -14.51
CA ARG A 21 -16.59 17.25 -14.83
C ARG A 21 -15.91 15.93 -14.44
N ALA A 22 -14.60 15.95 -14.14
CA ALA A 22 -13.86 14.75 -13.78
C ALA A 22 -14.00 14.33 -12.30
N ASP A 23 -14.35 15.22 -11.34
CA ASP A 23 -14.05 14.91 -9.93
C ASP A 23 -14.99 15.46 -8.80
N VAL A 24 -16.23 15.96 -9.04
CA VAL A 24 -17.13 16.36 -7.91
C VAL A 24 -18.64 16.01 -8.11
N PRO A 25 -19.30 15.36 -7.11
CA PRO A 25 -20.66 14.81 -7.18
C PRO A 25 -21.82 15.74 -6.72
N VAL A 26 -21.79 17.06 -6.95
CA VAL A 26 -22.71 18.02 -6.27
C VAL A 26 -23.80 18.66 -7.17
N LEU A 27 -24.05 18.13 -8.36
CA LEU A 27 -25.36 18.29 -9.01
C LEU A 27 -25.99 16.91 -9.09
N GLU A 28 -26.67 16.50 -8.03
CA GLU A 28 -27.50 15.32 -8.11
C GLU A 28 -28.57 15.57 -9.18
N ARG A 29 -28.47 14.81 -10.28
CA ARG A 29 -29.51 14.49 -11.27
C ARG A 29 -29.63 15.22 -12.63
N PRO A 30 -28.61 15.91 -13.21
CA PRO A 30 -28.61 16.12 -14.66
C PRO A 30 -28.51 14.78 -15.40
N ASP A 31 -27.83 13.81 -14.80
CA ASP A 31 -27.65 12.43 -15.28
C ASP A 31 -28.99 11.69 -15.25
N GLN A 32 -29.80 11.94 -14.21
CA GLN A 32 -31.15 11.38 -14.09
C GLN A 32 -32.11 12.01 -15.08
N TRP A 33 -32.03 13.32 -15.34
CA TRP A 33 -32.78 13.97 -16.41
C TRP A 33 -32.40 13.46 -17.81
N ALA A 34 -31.11 13.24 -18.06
CA ALA A 34 -30.65 12.62 -19.31
C ALA A 34 -31.15 11.18 -19.43
N LEU A 35 -31.14 10.41 -18.32
CA LEU A 35 -31.70 9.06 -18.23
C LEU A 35 -33.21 9.02 -18.48
N ASP A 36 -33.97 9.92 -17.85
CA ASP A 36 -35.43 10.03 -17.94
C ASP A 36 -35.84 10.41 -19.37
N TRP A 37 -35.05 11.25 -20.04
CA TRP A 37 -35.28 11.62 -21.43
C TRP A 37 -34.93 10.48 -22.39
N GLN A 38 -33.82 9.76 -22.15
CA GLN A 38 -33.47 8.57 -22.91
C GLN A 38 -34.49 7.44 -22.77
N THR A 39 -35.12 7.27 -21.61
CA THR A 39 -36.20 6.29 -21.40
C THR A 39 -37.48 6.68 -22.13
N GLN A 40 -37.85 7.97 -22.15
CA GLN A 40 -39.00 8.47 -22.93
C GLN A 40 -38.79 8.39 -24.45
N TRP A 41 -37.56 8.57 -24.93
CA TRP A 41 -37.25 8.58 -26.37
C TRP A 41 -37.28 7.20 -27.03
N ARG A 42 -37.22 6.11 -26.26
CA ARG A 42 -37.12 4.75 -26.82
C ARG A 42 -38.32 4.35 -27.68
N GLY A 43 -39.51 4.90 -27.43
CA GLY A 43 -40.73 4.48 -28.13
C GLY A 43 -41.00 2.95 -28.04
N PRO A 44 -42.19 2.46 -28.42
CA PRO A 44 -42.36 1.03 -28.64
C PRO A 44 -41.51 0.59 -29.85
N LEU A 45 -40.80 -0.54 -29.74
CA LEU A 45 -40.08 -1.17 -30.84
C LEU A 45 -40.98 -1.25 -32.09
N ALA A 46 -40.41 -1.02 -33.27
CA ALA A 46 -41.13 -1.12 -34.53
C ALA A 46 -41.84 -2.51 -34.62
N PRO A 47 -43.14 -2.56 -34.98
CA PRO A 47 -43.88 -3.81 -34.98
C PRO A 47 -43.25 -4.82 -35.95
N GLY A 48 -42.80 -5.96 -35.42
CA GLY A 48 -42.13 -7.04 -36.17
C GLY A 48 -40.71 -7.37 -35.72
N THR A 49 -40.10 -6.61 -34.81
CA THR A 49 -38.81 -6.95 -34.18
C THR A 49 -39.05 -7.65 -32.84
N GLU A 50 -39.40 -8.93 -32.86
CA GLU A 50 -39.35 -9.75 -31.65
C GLU A 50 -37.89 -10.06 -31.33
N LEU A 51 -37.40 -9.65 -30.16
CA LEU A 51 -36.65 -10.49 -29.21
C LEU A 51 -36.23 -9.68 -27.97
N PRO A 52 -36.91 -9.81 -26.82
CA PRO A 52 -36.40 -9.27 -25.56
C PRO A 52 -35.86 -10.42 -24.70
N LEU A 53 -34.60 -10.36 -24.30
CA LEU A 53 -33.93 -11.38 -23.48
C LEU A 53 -34.72 -11.68 -22.19
N LEU A 54 -34.71 -12.95 -21.76
CA LEU A 54 -35.32 -13.41 -20.50
C LEU A 54 -34.22 -13.93 -19.56
N LEU A 55 -34.14 -13.40 -18.34
CA LEU A 55 -33.19 -13.87 -17.33
C LEU A 55 -33.84 -14.89 -16.41
N VAL A 56 -33.24 -16.08 -16.27
CA VAL A 56 -33.68 -17.08 -15.29
C VAL A 56 -32.76 -16.99 -14.07
N ARG A 57 -33.32 -16.44 -12.98
CA ARG A 57 -32.57 -16.12 -11.76
C ARG A 57 -32.54 -17.30 -10.80
N VAL A 58 -31.34 -17.73 -10.43
CA VAL A 58 -31.15 -18.59 -9.25
C VAL A 58 -30.99 -17.69 -8.03
N ASP A 59 -32.07 -17.54 -7.27
CA ASP A 59 -32.18 -16.69 -6.08
C ASP A 59 -32.26 -17.54 -4.79
N ASP A 60 -32.37 -16.87 -3.63
CA ASP A 60 -32.42 -17.53 -2.32
C ASP A 60 -33.59 -18.52 -2.21
N ALA A 61 -34.72 -18.21 -2.85
CA ALA A 61 -35.88 -19.11 -2.91
C ALA A 61 -35.57 -20.40 -3.69
N ALA A 62 -34.76 -20.32 -4.75
CA ALA A 62 -34.25 -21.50 -5.44
C ALA A 62 -33.28 -22.31 -4.58
N PHE A 63 -32.45 -21.66 -3.77
CA PHE A 63 -31.52 -22.32 -2.87
C PHE A 63 -32.26 -23.05 -1.73
N GLU A 64 -33.28 -22.43 -1.13
CA GLU A 64 -34.14 -23.05 -0.12
C GLU A 64 -34.95 -24.23 -0.68
N ALA A 65 -35.56 -24.07 -1.87
CA ALA A 65 -36.35 -25.12 -2.50
C ALA A 65 -35.54 -26.39 -2.84
N LEU A 66 -34.22 -26.24 -3.01
CA LEU A 66 -33.29 -27.33 -3.28
C LEU A 66 -32.66 -27.91 -2.01
N GLY A 67 -33.00 -27.39 -0.83
CA GLY A 67 -32.49 -27.86 0.47
C GLY A 67 -31.13 -27.25 0.85
N GLY A 68 -30.87 -26.00 0.45
CA GLY A 68 -29.64 -25.28 0.76
C GLY A 68 -28.45 -25.68 -0.11
N ARG A 69 -28.70 -26.14 -1.35
CA ARG A 69 -27.67 -26.51 -2.32
C ARG A 69 -27.86 -25.80 -3.64
N VAL A 70 -26.76 -25.59 -4.35
CA VAL A 70 -26.75 -25.05 -5.71
C VAL A 70 -27.36 -26.08 -6.68
N PRO A 71 -28.14 -25.66 -7.70
CA PRO A 71 -28.73 -26.55 -8.70
C PRO A 71 -27.74 -27.55 -9.30
N ASP A 72 -28.04 -28.84 -9.21
CA ASP A 72 -27.21 -29.88 -9.82
C ASP A 72 -27.47 -30.03 -11.34
N ARG A 73 -26.67 -30.87 -12.00
CA ARG A 73 -26.79 -31.14 -13.45
C ARG A 73 -28.18 -31.68 -13.84
N GLY A 74 -28.84 -32.44 -12.96
CA GLY A 74 -30.17 -32.99 -13.21
C GLY A 74 -31.26 -31.91 -13.12
N GLU A 75 -31.13 -30.98 -12.18
CA GLU A 75 -31.99 -29.79 -12.06
C GLU A 75 -31.84 -28.85 -13.24
N MET A 76 -30.60 -28.60 -13.69
CA MET A 76 -30.35 -27.80 -14.87
C MET A 76 -30.97 -28.43 -16.13
N ALA A 77 -30.89 -29.76 -16.27
CA ALA A 77 -31.51 -30.48 -17.38
C ALA A 77 -33.05 -30.38 -17.37
N ARG A 78 -33.66 -30.29 -16.18
CA ARG A 78 -35.11 -30.04 -16.04
C ARG A 78 -35.47 -28.61 -16.43
N ALA A 79 -34.68 -27.61 -16.03
CA ALA A 79 -34.91 -26.21 -16.37
C ALA A 79 -34.80 -25.96 -17.89
N VAL A 80 -33.79 -26.53 -18.55
CA VAL A 80 -33.62 -26.45 -20.01
C VAL A 80 -34.83 -27.06 -20.73
N ARG A 81 -35.31 -28.23 -20.29
CA ARG A 81 -36.51 -28.86 -20.86
C ARG A 81 -37.77 -28.03 -20.64
N ALA A 82 -37.92 -27.41 -19.47
CA ALA A 82 -39.04 -26.53 -19.17
C ALA A 82 -39.08 -25.33 -20.13
N LEU A 83 -37.95 -24.62 -20.30
CA LEU A 83 -37.84 -23.50 -21.25
C LEU A 83 -38.12 -23.91 -22.70
N GLN A 84 -37.61 -25.09 -23.10
CA GLN A 84 -37.86 -25.63 -24.43
C GLN A 84 -39.35 -25.94 -24.64
N SER A 85 -39.99 -26.61 -23.67
CA SER A 85 -41.43 -26.91 -23.73
C SER A 85 -42.30 -25.64 -23.72
N GLY A 86 -41.81 -24.57 -23.10
CA GLY A 86 -42.42 -23.24 -23.13
C GLY A 86 -42.23 -22.47 -24.43
N GLY A 87 -41.41 -22.96 -25.37
CA GLY A 87 -41.21 -22.38 -26.69
C GLY A 87 -40.11 -21.32 -26.77
N ALA A 88 -39.12 -21.34 -25.87
CA ALA A 88 -37.95 -20.46 -25.97
C ALA A 88 -37.17 -20.68 -27.29
N ARG A 89 -36.75 -19.59 -27.94
CA ARG A 89 -36.02 -19.60 -29.22
C ARG A 89 -34.55 -19.98 -29.04
N ALA A 90 -33.94 -19.57 -27.93
CA ALA A 90 -32.59 -19.98 -27.57
C ALA A 90 -32.45 -20.05 -26.04
N VAL A 91 -31.63 -20.99 -25.55
CA VAL A 91 -31.33 -21.14 -24.13
C VAL A 91 -29.82 -21.11 -23.94
N ALA A 92 -29.34 -20.18 -23.13
CA ALA A 92 -27.95 -20.03 -22.77
C ALA A 92 -27.74 -20.39 -21.30
N LEU A 93 -26.74 -21.21 -21.03
CA LEU A 93 -26.37 -21.60 -19.66
C LEU A 93 -25.07 -20.90 -19.25
N ASP A 94 -25.11 -20.18 -18.14
CA ASP A 94 -23.92 -19.68 -17.45
C ASP A 94 -23.48 -20.69 -16.38
N ILE A 95 -22.24 -21.19 -16.50
CA ILE A 95 -21.80 -22.48 -15.93
C ILE A 95 -21.40 -22.39 -14.44
N LEU A 96 -21.49 -21.21 -13.82
CA LEU A 96 -21.21 -20.98 -12.39
C LEU A 96 -21.99 -21.91 -11.44
N LEU A 97 -23.04 -22.58 -11.93
CA LEU A 97 -24.00 -23.38 -11.15
C LEU A 97 -23.62 -24.85 -10.92
N LEU A 98 -22.57 -25.41 -11.56
CA LEU A 98 -22.33 -26.86 -11.50
C LEU A 98 -21.20 -27.26 -10.52
N PRO A 99 -21.50 -27.99 -9.42
CA PRO A 99 -20.46 -28.50 -8.53
C PRO A 99 -19.58 -29.57 -9.22
N GLY A 100 -18.26 -29.53 -8.99
CA GLY A 100 -17.35 -30.65 -9.29
C GLY A 100 -16.58 -30.64 -10.62
N GLY A 101 -16.38 -29.49 -11.27
CA GLY A 101 -15.31 -29.28 -12.27
C GLY A 101 -15.34 -30.13 -13.58
N GLY A 102 -16.30 -31.02 -13.78
CA GLY A 102 -16.40 -31.84 -14.99
C GLY A 102 -17.19 -31.17 -16.13
N THR A 103 -17.03 -31.67 -17.35
CA THR A 103 -17.74 -31.18 -18.53
C THR A 103 -19.27 -31.40 -18.42
N PRO A 104 -20.11 -30.60 -19.09
CA PRO A 104 -21.55 -30.82 -19.15
C PRO A 104 -21.92 -32.23 -19.66
N GLU A 105 -21.06 -32.84 -20.48
CA GLU A 105 -21.26 -34.18 -21.04
C GLU A 105 -21.20 -35.30 -19.97
N GLY A 106 -20.56 -35.06 -18.81
CA GLY A 106 -20.45 -36.07 -17.74
C GLY A 106 -21.77 -36.44 -17.04
N SER A 107 -22.90 -35.85 -17.43
CA SER A 107 -24.24 -36.30 -17.05
C SER A 107 -25.06 -36.63 -18.30
N ALA A 108 -25.33 -37.91 -18.52
CA ALA A 108 -26.14 -38.39 -19.65
C ALA A 108 -27.50 -37.67 -19.75
N ALA A 109 -28.08 -37.25 -18.62
CA ALA A 109 -29.37 -36.57 -18.58
C ALA A 109 -29.33 -35.10 -19.04
N LEU A 110 -28.26 -34.36 -18.70
CA LEU A 110 -28.07 -32.96 -19.15
C LEU A 110 -27.63 -32.93 -20.61
N ALA A 111 -26.67 -33.79 -20.98
CA ALA A 111 -26.24 -33.94 -22.36
C ALA A 111 -27.39 -34.32 -23.30
N ALA A 112 -28.28 -35.25 -22.89
CA ALA A 112 -29.47 -35.60 -23.67
C ALA A 112 -30.48 -34.45 -23.76
N ALA A 113 -30.72 -33.70 -22.69
CA ALA A 113 -31.62 -32.54 -22.71
C ALA A 113 -31.10 -31.44 -23.65
N MET A 114 -29.78 -31.23 -23.69
CA MET A 114 -29.14 -30.22 -24.53
C MET A 114 -29.04 -30.67 -26.00
N LYS A 115 -28.69 -31.94 -26.27
CA LYS A 115 -28.71 -32.53 -27.63
C LYS A 115 -30.12 -32.57 -28.22
N ALA A 116 -31.16 -32.79 -27.39
CA ALA A 116 -32.56 -32.75 -27.81
C ALA A 116 -33.10 -31.32 -28.03
N CYS A 117 -32.35 -30.29 -27.61
CA CYS A 117 -32.72 -28.90 -27.77
C CYS A 117 -31.93 -28.28 -28.93
N ALA A 118 -32.57 -28.14 -30.10
CA ALA A 118 -31.98 -27.46 -31.27
C ALA A 118 -31.60 -25.98 -30.99
N CYS A 119 -32.05 -25.45 -29.86
CA CYS A 119 -31.97 -24.06 -29.44
C CYS A 119 -31.02 -23.84 -28.24
N ALA A 120 -30.35 -24.88 -27.72
CA ALA A 120 -29.47 -24.74 -26.56
C ALA A 120 -28.03 -24.37 -26.97
N VAL A 121 -27.51 -23.28 -26.42
CA VAL A 121 -26.13 -22.83 -26.58
C VAL A 121 -25.36 -23.10 -25.30
N ILE A 122 -24.41 -24.04 -25.37
CA ILE A 122 -23.43 -24.26 -24.30
C ILE A 122 -22.21 -23.39 -24.61
N PRO A 123 -21.69 -22.59 -23.68
CA PRO A 123 -20.44 -21.88 -23.90
C PRO A 123 -19.23 -22.82 -24.13
N PHE A 124 -19.37 -24.13 -23.92
CA PHE A 124 -18.34 -25.15 -24.13
C PHE A 124 -18.95 -26.43 -24.71
N SER A 125 -18.44 -26.90 -25.85
CA SER A 125 -18.54 -28.31 -26.23
C SER A 125 -17.13 -28.89 -26.25
N LEU A 126 -16.86 -29.93 -25.47
CA LEU A 126 -15.75 -30.83 -25.73
C LEU A 126 -16.32 -32.01 -26.55
N PRO A 127 -15.66 -32.50 -27.61
CA PRO A 127 -16.16 -33.68 -28.32
C PRO A 127 -16.10 -34.91 -27.39
N ASP A 128 -17.18 -35.69 -27.36
CA ASP A 128 -17.26 -37.02 -26.76
C ASP A 128 -16.17 -37.94 -27.33
N ASP A 129 -15.48 -38.66 -26.45
CA ASP A 129 -14.55 -39.74 -26.81
C ASP A 129 -15.33 -40.91 -27.42
N GLY A 130 -15.24 -41.06 -28.75
CA GLY A 130 -15.50 -42.34 -29.43
C GLY A 130 -16.73 -42.37 -30.34
N HIS A 131 -16.67 -41.71 -31.49
CA HIS A 131 -16.91 -42.31 -32.83
C HIS A 131 -16.76 -41.24 -33.94
N PRO A 132 -16.31 -41.60 -35.16
CA PRO A 132 -15.82 -40.64 -36.14
C PRO A 132 -16.91 -40.14 -37.11
N ALA A 133 -16.91 -38.82 -37.36
CA ALA A 133 -17.33 -38.09 -38.57
C ALA A 133 -18.04 -36.77 -38.17
N ALA A 134 -17.70 -35.57 -38.64
CA ALA A 134 -16.76 -35.14 -39.66
C ALA A 134 -16.24 -33.73 -39.30
N ALA A 135 -14.92 -33.55 -39.42
CA ALA A 135 -14.14 -32.32 -39.44
C ALA A 135 -14.75 -31.05 -38.76
N ALA A 136 -14.45 -30.89 -37.48
CA ALA A 136 -14.03 -29.57 -36.97
C ALA A 136 -12.56 -29.72 -36.52
N PRO A 137 -11.64 -28.81 -36.89
CA PRO A 137 -10.21 -29.03 -36.66
C PRO A 137 -9.90 -29.08 -35.15
N ALA A 138 -9.11 -30.06 -34.74
CA ALA A 138 -8.66 -30.28 -33.35
C ALA A 138 -7.94 -29.06 -32.72
N ALA A 139 -7.60 -28.03 -33.50
CA ALA A 139 -6.99 -26.79 -33.03
C ALA A 139 -7.90 -25.92 -32.13
N VAL A 140 -9.23 -26.04 -32.24
CA VAL A 140 -10.16 -25.20 -31.46
C VAL A 140 -10.22 -25.65 -29.98
N LEU A 141 -9.95 -26.93 -29.71
CA LEU A 141 -10.09 -27.49 -28.36
C LEU A 141 -8.90 -27.19 -27.45
N ALA A 142 -7.69 -27.22 -27.99
CA ALA A 142 -6.47 -26.82 -27.28
C ALA A 142 -6.41 -25.31 -26.99
N GLN A 143 -7.25 -24.52 -27.65
CA GLN A 143 -7.26 -23.05 -27.56
C GLN A 143 -8.18 -22.47 -26.47
N ALA A 144 -9.10 -23.27 -25.91
CA ALA A 144 -10.06 -22.80 -24.90
C ALA A 144 -9.59 -23.04 -23.45
N LEU A 145 -8.52 -23.81 -23.25
CA LEU A 145 -7.94 -24.12 -21.94
C LEU A 145 -6.42 -24.13 -22.06
N LEU A 146 -5.78 -22.97 -21.92
CA LEU A 146 -4.34 -22.95 -21.69
C LEU A 146 -4.08 -23.17 -20.20
N ARG A 147 -3.72 -24.42 -19.89
CA ARG A 147 -2.85 -24.77 -18.77
C ARG A 147 -1.44 -24.27 -19.08
N HIS A 148 -0.75 -23.74 -18.09
CA HIS A 148 0.69 -23.54 -18.16
C HIS A 148 1.34 -24.64 -17.32
N ASP A 149 1.97 -25.61 -17.98
CA ASP A 149 3.00 -26.46 -17.39
C ASP A 149 3.92 -26.96 -18.51
N ASP A 150 5.21 -26.60 -18.39
CA ASP A 150 6.39 -27.27 -18.96
C ASP A 150 7.08 -26.76 -20.25
N GLU A 151 8.41 -26.65 -20.13
CA GLU A 151 9.35 -25.72 -20.78
C GLU A 151 10.15 -26.32 -21.98
N ALA A 152 9.91 -27.55 -22.41
CA ALA A 152 10.85 -28.26 -23.29
C ALA A 152 10.69 -28.05 -24.82
N ALA A 153 9.67 -27.35 -25.30
CA ALA A 153 9.41 -27.20 -26.74
C ALA A 153 10.00 -25.93 -27.41
N LEU A 154 10.54 -24.98 -26.62
CA LEU A 154 11.12 -23.73 -27.12
C LEU A 154 12.57 -23.87 -27.63
N ALA A 155 13.19 -25.04 -27.49
CA ALA A 155 14.62 -25.23 -27.78
C ALA A 155 14.97 -25.50 -29.26
N ARG A 156 14.02 -25.54 -30.20
CA ARG A 156 14.30 -25.91 -31.61
C ARG A 156 13.42 -25.18 -32.61
N SER A 157 13.76 -23.96 -32.99
CA SER A 157 13.55 -23.42 -34.35
C SER A 157 14.09 -22.00 -34.45
N GLU A 158 15.23 -21.84 -35.11
CA GLU A 158 15.79 -20.56 -35.55
C GLU A 158 14.95 -19.99 -36.72
N SER A 159 14.26 -18.88 -36.51
CA SER A 159 14.09 -17.85 -37.54
C SER A 159 13.60 -16.55 -36.93
N HIS A 160 14.37 -15.49 -37.11
CA HIS A 160 14.13 -14.15 -36.61
C HIS A 160 12.81 -13.54 -37.13
N TYR A 161 11.84 -13.32 -36.24
CA TYR A 161 11.02 -12.11 -36.19
C TYR A 161 10.49 -11.94 -34.76
N ARG A 162 11.06 -10.99 -34.01
CA ARG A 162 10.55 -10.48 -32.74
C ARG A 162 9.57 -9.33 -33.04
N PRO A 163 8.31 -9.40 -32.60
CA PRO A 163 7.57 -8.19 -32.25
C PRO A 163 7.68 -7.98 -30.74
N HIS A 164 8.08 -6.77 -30.37
CA HIS A 164 8.07 -6.27 -29.01
C HIS A 164 6.67 -6.37 -28.39
N ARG A 165 6.56 -7.17 -27.33
CA ARG A 165 5.86 -6.89 -26.07
C ARG A 165 4.88 -5.69 -26.12
N LEU A 166 3.60 -5.99 -26.25
CA LEU A 166 2.54 -5.15 -25.69
C LEU A 166 2.57 -5.36 -24.18
N VAL A 167 3.22 -4.45 -23.46
CA VAL A 167 3.17 -4.38 -22.00
C VAL A 167 1.98 -3.49 -21.65
N ALA A 168 0.81 -4.09 -21.55
CA ALA A 168 -0.20 -3.60 -20.61
C ALA A 168 0.03 -4.39 -19.31
N PRO A 169 0.02 -3.76 -18.12
CA PRO A 169 0.07 -4.48 -16.86
C PRO A 169 -1.03 -5.56 -16.83
N GLU A 170 -0.72 -6.76 -16.33
CA GLU A 170 -1.71 -7.83 -16.06
C GLU A 170 -3.03 -7.29 -15.43
N PRO A 171 -2.99 -6.32 -14.50
CA PRO A 171 -4.18 -5.67 -13.96
C PRO A 171 -5.07 -4.97 -15.00
N VAL A 172 -4.49 -4.35 -16.03
CA VAL A 172 -5.22 -3.58 -17.07
C VAL A 172 -5.87 -4.52 -18.08
N LEU A 173 -5.22 -5.64 -18.41
CA LEU A 173 -5.82 -6.71 -19.21
C LEU A 173 -6.91 -7.45 -18.43
N ALA A 174 -6.70 -7.68 -17.12
CA ALA A 174 -7.70 -8.23 -16.23
C ALA A 174 -8.90 -7.29 -16.04
N GLU A 175 -8.68 -5.97 -15.92
CA GLU A 175 -9.75 -4.96 -15.88
C GLU A 175 -10.49 -4.85 -17.21
N ALA A 176 -9.80 -4.87 -18.35
CA ALA A 176 -10.43 -4.84 -19.66
C ALA A 176 -11.26 -6.11 -19.92
N ALA A 177 -10.78 -7.27 -19.47
CA ALA A 177 -11.51 -8.53 -19.61
C ALA A 177 -12.64 -8.68 -18.57
N ALA A 178 -12.47 -8.18 -17.34
CA ALA A 178 -13.54 -8.00 -16.37
C ALA A 178 -14.62 -7.03 -16.90
N ALA A 179 -14.20 -5.94 -17.56
CA ALA A 179 -15.03 -5.00 -18.29
C ALA A 179 -15.65 -5.57 -19.58
N LEU A 180 -15.37 -6.84 -19.93
CA LEU A 180 -16.03 -7.62 -21.00
C LEU A 180 -16.84 -8.84 -20.51
N GLY A 181 -16.80 -9.11 -19.20
CA GLY A 181 -17.98 -9.58 -18.44
C GLY A 181 -18.11 -11.08 -18.21
N HIS A 182 -17.02 -11.85 -18.23
CA HIS A 182 -17.06 -13.21 -17.71
C HIS A 182 -15.79 -13.53 -16.91
N ILE A 183 -15.97 -13.85 -15.62
CA ILE A 183 -14.95 -14.41 -14.74
C ILE A 183 -15.62 -15.60 -14.08
N SER A 184 -15.20 -16.82 -14.41
CA SER A 184 -15.70 -18.02 -13.74
C SER A 184 -15.04 -18.13 -12.36
N VAL A 185 -15.83 -18.30 -11.31
CA VAL A 185 -15.33 -18.44 -9.94
C VAL A 185 -15.51 -19.87 -9.47
N ARG A 186 -14.44 -20.56 -9.10
CA ARG A 186 -14.46 -21.95 -8.62
C ARG A 186 -13.87 -22.04 -7.21
N PRO A 187 -14.53 -22.73 -6.26
CA PRO A 187 -13.91 -23.03 -4.98
C PRO A 187 -12.78 -24.04 -5.18
N GLU A 188 -11.58 -23.73 -4.69
CA GLU A 188 -10.48 -24.67 -4.58
C GLU A 188 -10.65 -25.56 -3.34
N ALA A 189 -9.90 -26.66 -3.29
CA ALA A 189 -10.02 -27.68 -2.23
C ALA A 189 -9.72 -27.14 -0.82
N ASP A 190 -9.09 -25.96 -0.72
CA ASP A 190 -8.77 -25.26 0.53
C ASP A 190 -9.86 -24.24 0.97
N GLY A 191 -10.93 -24.08 0.19
CA GLY A 191 -12.01 -23.14 0.45
C GLY A 191 -11.78 -21.74 -0.14
N SER A 192 -10.68 -21.48 -0.85
CA SER A 192 -10.47 -20.24 -1.59
C SER A 192 -11.24 -20.21 -2.91
N MET A 193 -11.58 -19.01 -3.42
CA MET A 193 -12.37 -18.84 -4.64
C MET A 193 -11.46 -18.42 -5.80
N ARG A 194 -11.11 -19.36 -6.68
CA ARG A 194 -10.32 -19.14 -7.90
C ARG A 194 -11.16 -18.43 -8.96
N ARG A 195 -10.59 -17.46 -9.67
CA ARG A 195 -11.25 -16.66 -10.71
C ARG A 195 -10.60 -16.92 -12.08
N ASP A 196 -11.21 -17.72 -12.95
CA ASP A 196 -10.70 -18.05 -14.29
C ASP A 196 -11.46 -17.27 -15.38
N LEU A 197 -10.74 -16.65 -16.32
CA LEU A 197 -11.33 -15.96 -17.49
C LEU A 197 -11.54 -16.94 -18.65
N PRO A 198 -12.76 -17.18 -19.15
CA PRO A 198 -12.97 -18.02 -20.31
C PRO A 198 -12.69 -17.25 -21.60
N LEU A 199 -11.65 -17.67 -22.30
CA LEU A 199 -11.14 -17.00 -23.49
C LEU A 199 -11.40 -17.80 -24.76
N LEU A 200 -11.66 -17.09 -25.86
CA LEU A 200 -11.89 -17.60 -27.21
C LEU A 200 -10.68 -17.27 -28.06
N ARG A 201 -9.88 -18.26 -28.47
CA ARG A 201 -8.75 -18.01 -29.36
C ARG A 201 -9.14 -18.22 -30.82
N LEU A 202 -8.80 -17.26 -31.69
CA LEU A 202 -9.10 -17.28 -33.12
C LEU A 202 -7.90 -16.66 -33.87
N ASP A 203 -7.31 -17.41 -34.82
CA ASP A 203 -6.07 -17.06 -35.54
C ASP A 203 -4.90 -16.59 -34.65
N GLY A 204 -4.79 -17.16 -33.45
CA GLY A 204 -3.69 -16.89 -32.51
C GLY A 204 -3.99 -15.85 -31.42
N GLU A 205 -5.12 -15.14 -31.49
CA GLU A 205 -5.49 -14.03 -30.59
C GLU A 205 -6.78 -14.33 -29.79
N VAL A 206 -6.98 -13.66 -28.64
CA VAL A 206 -7.82 -14.10 -27.50
C VAL A 206 -9.02 -13.15 -27.23
N TYR A 207 -10.27 -13.64 -27.09
CA TYR A 207 -11.52 -12.84 -26.96
C TYR A 207 -12.53 -13.34 -25.89
N PRO A 208 -13.46 -12.51 -25.36
CA PRO A 208 -14.58 -12.95 -24.50
C PRO A 208 -15.73 -13.57 -25.33
N SER A 209 -16.18 -14.77 -24.97
CA SER A 209 -16.89 -15.66 -25.90
C SER A 209 -18.43 -15.56 -25.94
N MET A 210 -19.09 -15.13 -24.87
CA MET A 210 -20.52 -15.43 -24.68
C MET A 210 -21.50 -14.49 -25.42
N PRO A 211 -21.41 -13.15 -25.30
CA PRO A 211 -22.38 -12.25 -25.97
C PRO A 211 -22.35 -12.31 -27.50
N LEU A 212 -21.15 -12.44 -28.09
CA LEU A 212 -20.95 -12.55 -29.53
C LEU A 212 -21.50 -13.87 -30.07
N ARG A 213 -21.30 -14.98 -29.36
CA ARG A 213 -21.86 -16.30 -29.73
C ARG A 213 -23.37 -16.31 -29.66
N LEU A 214 -23.96 -15.70 -28.63
CA LEU A 214 -25.41 -15.54 -28.53
C LEU A 214 -25.96 -14.71 -29.68
N ALA A 215 -25.29 -13.60 -30.03
CA ALA A 215 -25.70 -12.76 -31.15
C ALA A 215 -25.62 -13.52 -32.49
N ALA A 216 -24.49 -14.19 -32.78
CA ALA A 216 -24.32 -14.98 -34.00
C ALA A 216 -25.31 -16.15 -34.09
N PHE A 217 -25.54 -16.87 -32.98
CA PHE A 217 -26.52 -17.96 -32.93
C PHE A 217 -27.95 -17.46 -33.17
N ALA A 218 -28.33 -16.35 -32.54
CA ALA A 218 -29.64 -15.75 -32.72
C ALA A 218 -29.86 -15.25 -34.17
N LEU A 219 -28.80 -14.78 -34.83
CA LEU A 219 -28.78 -14.40 -36.25
C LEU A 219 -28.65 -15.61 -37.21
N GLN A 220 -28.65 -16.85 -36.69
CA GLN A 220 -28.46 -18.08 -37.46
C GLN A 220 -27.17 -18.11 -38.30
N ALA A 221 -26.12 -17.42 -37.85
CA ALA A 221 -24.83 -17.36 -38.51
C ALA A 221 -23.94 -18.54 -38.08
N ASP A 222 -23.26 -19.17 -39.04
CA ASP A 222 -22.30 -20.24 -38.73
C ASP A 222 -21.05 -19.65 -38.05
N TRP A 223 -20.91 -19.91 -36.75
CA TRP A 223 -19.78 -19.44 -35.95
C TRP A 223 -18.42 -19.89 -36.48
N ARG A 224 -18.35 -20.96 -37.28
CA ARG A 224 -17.11 -21.42 -37.91
C ARG A 224 -16.55 -20.45 -38.96
N GLN A 225 -17.36 -19.48 -39.41
CA GLN A 225 -16.97 -18.42 -40.35
C GLN A 225 -16.55 -17.12 -39.63
N ALA A 226 -16.27 -17.19 -38.33
CA ALA A 226 -15.82 -16.04 -37.58
C ALA A 226 -14.39 -15.64 -37.96
N HIS A 227 -14.15 -14.35 -38.20
CA HIS A 227 -12.84 -13.76 -38.47
C HIS A 227 -12.65 -12.48 -37.64
N ALA A 228 -11.49 -12.32 -37.00
CA ALA A 228 -11.20 -11.20 -36.13
C ALA A 228 -9.84 -10.56 -36.47
N ARG A 229 -9.78 -9.23 -36.57
CA ARG A 229 -8.55 -8.46 -36.83
C ARG A 229 -8.36 -7.37 -35.78
N PHE A 230 -7.28 -7.48 -35.00
CA PHE A 230 -6.98 -6.59 -33.87
C PHE A 230 -6.94 -5.11 -34.29
N GLY A 231 -7.63 -4.25 -33.54
CA GLY A 231 -7.79 -2.81 -33.83
C GLY A 231 -8.66 -2.49 -35.06
N ALA A 232 -9.37 -3.49 -35.61
CA ALA A 232 -10.23 -3.31 -36.77
C ALA A 232 -11.59 -3.97 -36.56
N GLU A 233 -11.76 -5.28 -36.77
CA GLU A 233 -13.12 -5.85 -36.94
C GLU A 233 -13.21 -7.34 -36.55
N PHE A 234 -14.25 -7.69 -35.80
CA PHE A 234 -14.76 -9.05 -35.58
C PHE A 234 -15.95 -9.27 -36.51
N SER A 235 -15.95 -10.36 -37.26
CA SER A 235 -17.01 -10.70 -38.21
C SER A 235 -17.38 -12.17 -38.11
N VAL A 236 -18.65 -12.53 -38.33
CA VAL A 236 -19.13 -13.90 -38.47
C VAL A 236 -19.93 -13.98 -39.77
N GLY A 237 -19.29 -14.49 -40.82
CA GLY A 237 -19.82 -14.42 -42.18
C GLY A 237 -20.18 -12.98 -42.60
N SER A 238 -21.28 -12.82 -43.34
CA SER A 238 -21.87 -11.50 -43.66
C SER A 238 -22.91 -11.02 -42.64
N ALA A 239 -23.24 -11.84 -41.64
CA ALA A 239 -24.38 -11.61 -40.76
C ALA A 239 -24.06 -10.73 -39.55
N LEU A 240 -22.81 -10.78 -39.06
CA LEU A 240 -22.36 -9.97 -37.93
C LEU A 240 -20.99 -9.39 -38.25
N ARG A 241 -20.83 -8.07 -38.16
CA ARG A 241 -19.57 -7.34 -38.34
C ARG A 241 -19.52 -6.23 -37.31
N VAL A 242 -18.49 -6.24 -36.47
CA VAL A 242 -18.38 -5.36 -35.30
C VAL A 242 -16.94 -4.91 -35.17
N GLN A 243 -16.69 -3.62 -35.10
CA GLN A 243 -15.33 -3.14 -34.87
C GLN A 243 -14.90 -3.48 -33.44
N LEU A 244 -13.72 -4.08 -33.26
CA LEU A 244 -13.26 -4.50 -31.91
C LEU A 244 -13.02 -3.30 -30.99
N ASP A 245 -12.62 -2.16 -31.56
CA ASP A 245 -12.54 -0.88 -30.87
C ASP A 245 -13.93 -0.34 -30.49
N GLU A 246 -14.98 -0.70 -31.25
CA GLU A 246 -16.35 -0.40 -30.87
C GLU A 246 -16.85 -1.31 -29.75
N LEU A 247 -16.38 -2.55 -29.61
CA LEU A 247 -16.74 -3.42 -28.48
C LEU A 247 -16.21 -2.90 -27.14
N SER A 248 -15.04 -2.26 -27.13
CA SER A 248 -14.52 -1.56 -25.94
C SER A 248 -15.19 -0.19 -25.71
N ARG A 249 -15.73 0.43 -26.78
CA ARG A 249 -16.45 1.72 -26.74
C ARG A 249 -17.97 1.59 -26.71
N LEU A 250 -18.51 0.37 -26.81
CA LEU A 250 -19.93 0.04 -26.73
C LEU A 250 -20.31 0.28 -25.28
N GLY A 251 -20.44 1.58 -24.96
CA GLY A 251 -20.93 2.08 -23.71
C GLY A 251 -22.23 1.34 -23.46
N VAL A 252 -22.23 0.57 -22.37
CA VAL A 252 -23.39 -0.19 -21.94
C VAL A 252 -24.55 0.79 -21.95
N ASN A 253 -25.55 0.55 -22.81
CA ASN A 253 -26.75 1.37 -22.85
C ASN A 253 -27.36 1.28 -21.45
N TYR A 254 -27.33 2.39 -20.72
CA TYR A 254 -27.74 2.38 -19.33
C TYR A 254 -29.25 2.14 -19.26
N TYR A 255 -29.65 1.05 -18.64
CA TYR A 255 -31.03 0.84 -18.21
C TYR A 255 -31.09 1.24 -16.73
N GLY A 256 -31.86 2.28 -16.39
CA GLY A 256 -31.97 2.76 -15.00
C GLY A 256 -33.11 2.10 -14.22
N PRO A 257 -33.32 2.47 -12.92
CA PRO A 257 -32.45 3.21 -12.02
C PRO A 257 -31.89 2.33 -10.89
N GLY A 258 -30.90 2.84 -10.14
CA GLY A 258 -30.27 2.19 -8.99
C GLY A 258 -31.25 1.81 -7.87
N GLY A 259 -31.87 0.64 -8.02
CA GLY A 259 -32.73 -0.06 -7.07
C GLY A 259 -32.76 -1.56 -7.41
N PRO A 260 -33.32 -2.43 -6.56
CA PRO A 260 -33.17 -3.89 -6.63
C PRO A 260 -33.91 -4.59 -7.80
N LEU A 261 -34.41 -3.84 -8.79
CA LEU A 261 -35.24 -4.34 -9.89
C LEU A 261 -34.43 -4.33 -11.19
N SER A 262 -34.23 -5.53 -11.76
CA SER A 262 -33.58 -5.74 -13.06
C SER A 262 -34.33 -5.05 -14.19
N SER A 263 -33.59 -4.54 -15.18
CA SER A 263 -34.16 -3.92 -16.38
C SER A 263 -34.60 -4.94 -17.45
N PHE A 264 -34.25 -6.21 -17.28
CA PHE A 264 -34.67 -7.31 -18.15
C PHE A 264 -35.79 -8.11 -17.50
N ASP A 265 -36.68 -8.65 -18.33
CA ASP A 265 -37.71 -9.57 -17.85
C ASP A 265 -37.04 -10.79 -17.22
N SER A 266 -37.49 -11.19 -16.02
CA SER A 266 -36.87 -12.29 -15.28
C SER A 266 -37.89 -13.23 -14.63
N VAL A 267 -37.48 -14.48 -14.47
CA VAL A 267 -38.26 -15.55 -13.83
C VAL A 267 -37.39 -16.30 -12.82
N GLY A 268 -37.98 -16.77 -11.72
CA GLY A 268 -37.28 -17.52 -10.69
C GLY A 268 -36.98 -18.96 -11.14
N PHE A 269 -35.80 -19.48 -10.79
CA PHE A 269 -35.39 -20.83 -11.17
C PHE A 269 -36.26 -21.93 -10.52
N ALA A 270 -36.61 -21.78 -9.24
CA ALA A 270 -37.52 -22.73 -8.58
C ALA A 270 -38.94 -22.68 -9.15
N GLU A 271 -39.44 -21.50 -9.48
CA GLU A 271 -40.76 -21.31 -10.10
C GLU A 271 -40.84 -21.98 -11.48
N LEU A 272 -39.77 -21.84 -12.28
CA LEU A 272 -39.64 -22.52 -13.57
C LEU A 272 -39.65 -24.05 -13.43
N LEU A 273 -38.95 -24.60 -12.44
CA LEU A 273 -38.93 -26.05 -12.18
C LEU A 273 -40.26 -26.58 -11.64
N ALA A 274 -40.99 -25.77 -10.88
CA ALA A 274 -42.32 -26.11 -10.37
C ALA A 274 -43.42 -26.02 -11.47
N GLY A 275 -43.08 -25.51 -12.65
CA GLY A 275 -44.02 -25.31 -13.77
C GLY A 275 -44.96 -24.12 -13.57
N GLY A 276 -44.62 -23.18 -12.69
CA GLY A 276 -45.43 -22.01 -12.37
C GLY A 276 -45.33 -20.85 -13.38
N VAL A 277 -44.39 -20.93 -14.33
CA VAL A 277 -44.14 -19.87 -15.31
C VAL A 277 -45.08 -19.98 -16.51
N ASP A 278 -45.79 -18.89 -16.83
CA ASP A 278 -46.67 -18.81 -18.00
C ASP A 278 -45.89 -19.07 -19.31
N PRO A 279 -46.27 -20.09 -20.12
CA PRO A 279 -45.64 -20.38 -21.40
C PRO A 279 -45.61 -19.21 -22.39
N ALA A 280 -46.54 -18.26 -22.30
CA ALA A 280 -46.54 -17.07 -23.15
C ALA A 280 -45.33 -16.16 -22.90
N ARG A 281 -44.78 -16.15 -21.67
CA ARG A 281 -43.58 -15.39 -21.31
C ARG A 281 -42.30 -16.03 -21.84
N LEU A 282 -42.33 -17.34 -22.13
CA LEU A 282 -41.17 -18.10 -22.61
C LEU A 282 -41.08 -18.11 -24.14
N ARG A 283 -42.22 -18.07 -24.83
CA ARG A 283 -42.30 -18.25 -26.29
C ARG A 283 -41.48 -17.20 -27.05
N GLY A 284 -40.62 -17.69 -27.94
CA GLY A 284 -39.81 -16.85 -28.84
C GLY A 284 -38.61 -16.18 -28.18
N ARG A 285 -38.42 -16.28 -26.85
CA ARG A 285 -37.38 -15.55 -26.11
C ARG A 285 -36.01 -16.21 -26.18
N ILE A 286 -34.95 -15.42 -26.00
CA ILE A 286 -33.61 -15.91 -25.68
C ILE A 286 -33.49 -15.92 -24.15
N ALA A 287 -33.49 -17.11 -23.56
CA ALA A 287 -33.39 -17.28 -22.12
C ALA A 287 -31.93 -17.47 -21.70
N VAL A 288 -31.48 -16.73 -20.69
CA VAL A 288 -30.15 -16.85 -20.09
C VAL A 288 -30.31 -17.32 -18.65
N ILE A 289 -29.75 -18.49 -18.32
CA ILE A 289 -29.79 -19.08 -16.97
C ILE A 289 -28.45 -18.88 -16.29
N GLY A 290 -28.42 -18.26 -15.11
CA GLY A 290 -27.20 -18.10 -14.31
C GLY A 290 -27.47 -17.66 -12.86
N VAL A 291 -26.43 -17.50 -12.05
CA VAL A 291 -26.56 -16.92 -10.70
C VAL A 291 -26.46 -15.41 -10.80
N SER A 292 -27.48 -14.66 -10.36
CA SER A 292 -27.28 -13.26 -9.99
C SER A 292 -26.73 -13.22 -8.57
N ALA A 293 -25.44 -13.55 -8.39
CA ALA A 293 -24.85 -13.70 -7.07
C ALA A 293 -24.50 -12.33 -6.45
N LEU A 294 -25.51 -11.58 -6.00
CA LEU A 294 -25.28 -10.36 -5.23
C LEU A 294 -24.40 -10.63 -3.98
N ALA A 295 -24.49 -11.85 -3.41
CA ALA A 295 -23.72 -12.29 -2.25
C ALA A 295 -22.25 -12.67 -2.53
N ALA A 296 -21.86 -12.91 -3.80
CA ALA A 296 -20.48 -13.29 -4.17
C ALA A 296 -19.63 -12.11 -4.68
N GLY A 297 -20.18 -10.89 -4.69
CA GLY A 297 -19.46 -9.67 -5.08
C GLY A 297 -19.29 -9.45 -6.58
N ASP A 298 -20.10 -10.10 -7.43
CA ASP A 298 -20.03 -9.99 -8.89
C ASP A 298 -20.71 -8.71 -9.41
N GLN A 299 -20.09 -7.56 -9.13
CA GLN A 299 -20.54 -6.25 -9.57
C GLN A 299 -19.44 -5.52 -10.33
N VAL A 300 -19.73 -5.12 -11.57
CA VAL A 300 -18.77 -4.43 -12.44
C VAL A 300 -19.10 -2.94 -12.51
N PRO A 301 -18.11 -2.04 -12.27
CA PRO A 301 -18.31 -0.60 -12.43
C PRO A 301 -18.61 -0.22 -13.89
N THR A 302 -19.40 0.84 -14.06
CA THR A 302 -19.73 1.43 -15.38
C THR A 302 -19.15 2.84 -15.53
N PRO A 303 -19.05 3.37 -16.77
CA PRO A 303 -18.54 4.73 -17.03
C PRO A 303 -19.35 5.86 -16.37
N PHE A 304 -20.51 5.54 -15.78
CA PHE A 304 -21.39 6.48 -15.06
C PHE A 304 -21.40 6.21 -13.54
N ASP A 305 -20.33 5.58 -13.02
CA ASP A 305 -20.10 5.30 -11.59
C ASP A 305 -21.12 4.38 -10.89
N ALA A 306 -21.98 3.68 -11.66
CA ALA A 306 -22.89 2.68 -11.13
C ALA A 306 -22.38 1.25 -11.32
N ARG A 307 -22.78 0.34 -10.43
CA ARG A 307 -22.37 -1.07 -10.43
C ARG A 307 -23.47 -1.99 -10.96
N LEU A 308 -23.14 -2.89 -11.90
CA LEU A 308 -24.09 -3.80 -12.56
C LEU A 308 -23.75 -5.28 -12.33
N PRO A 309 -24.74 -6.16 -12.11
CA PRO A 309 -24.54 -7.61 -12.09
C PRO A 309 -24.05 -8.13 -13.46
N GLY A 310 -23.15 -9.12 -13.46
CA GLY A 310 -22.55 -9.67 -14.69
C GLY A 310 -23.57 -10.13 -15.74
N MET A 311 -24.65 -10.78 -15.31
CA MET A 311 -25.69 -11.31 -16.20
C MET A 311 -26.46 -10.23 -16.98
N GLU A 312 -26.76 -9.09 -16.33
CA GLU A 312 -27.47 -7.97 -16.98
C GLU A 312 -26.59 -7.27 -18.02
N ARG A 313 -25.29 -7.26 -17.77
CA ARG A 313 -24.32 -6.72 -18.70
C ARG A 313 -24.15 -7.60 -19.94
N ILE A 314 -24.13 -8.93 -19.78
CA ILE A 314 -24.17 -9.89 -20.90
C ILE A 314 -25.42 -9.65 -21.75
N ALA A 315 -26.59 -9.54 -21.11
CA ALA A 315 -27.84 -9.28 -21.81
C ALA A 315 -27.82 -7.96 -22.59
N THR A 316 -27.29 -6.89 -21.98
CA THR A 316 -27.19 -5.58 -22.63
C THR A 316 -26.27 -5.57 -23.84
N VAL A 317 -25.10 -6.21 -23.73
CA VAL A 317 -24.14 -6.30 -24.85
C VAL A 317 -24.73 -7.14 -25.99
N THR A 318 -25.41 -8.26 -25.68
CA THR A 318 -26.08 -9.09 -26.68
C THR A 318 -27.22 -8.34 -27.38
N ASP A 319 -28.03 -7.58 -26.66
CA ASP A 319 -29.10 -6.75 -27.24
C ASP A 319 -28.56 -5.68 -28.20
N ASN A 320 -27.52 -4.93 -27.78
CA ASN A 320 -26.88 -3.92 -28.63
C ASN A 320 -26.31 -4.51 -29.93
N LEU A 321 -25.69 -5.69 -29.83
CA LEU A 321 -25.14 -6.42 -30.99
C LEU A 321 -26.22 -6.90 -31.95
N LEU A 322 -27.35 -7.38 -31.42
CA LEU A 322 -28.47 -7.89 -32.23
C LEU A 322 -29.29 -6.79 -32.88
N THR A 323 -29.45 -5.66 -32.19
CA THR A 323 -30.25 -4.52 -32.66
C THR A 323 -29.44 -3.51 -33.49
N GLY A 324 -28.11 -3.68 -33.58
CA GLY A 324 -27.21 -2.74 -34.25
C GLY A 324 -27.15 -1.37 -33.56
N ARG A 325 -27.62 -1.27 -32.32
CA ARG A 325 -27.64 -0.02 -31.55
C ARG A 325 -26.29 0.16 -30.85
N SER A 326 -25.37 0.82 -31.54
CA SER A 326 -24.08 1.24 -30.97
C SER A 326 -24.09 2.73 -30.59
N LEU A 327 -23.58 3.04 -29.40
CA LEU A 327 -23.26 4.40 -28.99
C LEU A 327 -21.93 4.79 -29.66
N VAL A 328 -22.00 5.38 -30.85
CA VAL A 328 -20.80 5.85 -31.56
C VAL A 328 -20.62 7.33 -31.28
N ARG A 329 -19.56 7.71 -30.55
CA ARG A 329 -19.14 9.11 -30.51
C ARG A 329 -18.54 9.46 -31.88
N PRO A 330 -19.13 10.38 -32.66
CA PRO A 330 -18.60 10.67 -33.99
C PRO A 330 -17.19 11.26 -33.88
N ALA A 331 -16.30 10.89 -34.80
CA ALA A 331 -14.91 11.35 -34.82
C ALA A 331 -14.78 12.89 -34.88
N TRP A 332 -15.79 13.57 -35.44
CA TRP A 332 -15.89 15.03 -35.51
C TRP A 332 -16.54 15.68 -34.27
N GLY A 333 -17.04 14.89 -33.32
CA GLY A 333 -17.65 15.39 -32.08
C GLY A 333 -16.68 16.23 -31.24
N GLY A 334 -15.42 15.79 -31.12
CA GLY A 334 -14.38 16.58 -30.46
C GLY A 334 -14.06 17.88 -31.19
N ALA A 335 -14.05 17.86 -32.54
CA ALA A 335 -13.78 19.05 -33.35
C ALA A 335 -14.92 20.07 -33.28
N THR A 336 -16.18 19.62 -33.19
CA THR A 336 -17.35 20.50 -33.06
C THR A 336 -17.48 21.10 -31.66
N GLU A 337 -17.20 20.32 -30.61
CA GLU A 337 -17.08 20.84 -29.24
C GLU A 337 -15.96 21.89 -29.15
N LEU A 338 -14.79 21.61 -29.72
CA LEU A 338 -13.65 22.55 -29.74
C LEU A 338 -13.97 23.82 -30.55
N ALA A 339 -14.59 23.67 -31.73
CA ALA A 339 -15.00 24.81 -32.55
C ALA A 339 -16.04 25.68 -31.82
N ALA A 340 -17.01 25.09 -31.13
CA ALA A 340 -17.98 25.82 -30.34
C ALA A 340 -17.27 26.59 -29.20
N VAL A 341 -16.42 25.93 -28.42
CA VAL A 341 -15.65 26.56 -27.33
C VAL A 341 -14.76 27.71 -27.82
N LEU A 342 -14.21 27.61 -29.02
CA LEU A 342 -13.36 28.66 -29.61
C LEU A 342 -14.17 29.81 -30.24
N LEU A 343 -15.29 29.52 -30.90
CA LEU A 343 -16.13 30.52 -31.56
C LEU A 343 -16.98 31.33 -30.57
N LEU A 344 -17.40 30.73 -29.46
CA LEU A 344 -18.20 31.36 -28.40
C LEU A 344 -17.59 32.66 -27.84
N PRO A 345 -16.32 32.69 -27.39
CA PRO A 345 -15.68 33.91 -26.90
C PRO A 345 -15.40 34.91 -28.03
N LEU A 346 -15.16 34.45 -29.27
CA LEU A 346 -14.99 35.33 -30.44
C LEU A 346 -16.28 36.09 -30.80
N ILE A 347 -17.43 35.41 -30.75
CA ILE A 347 -18.75 36.03 -30.95
C ILE A 347 -19.08 37.00 -29.80
N ALA A 348 -18.75 36.62 -28.55
CA ALA A 348 -18.91 37.50 -27.39
C ALA A 348 -18.05 38.78 -27.48
N VAL A 349 -16.80 38.67 -27.94
CA VAL A 349 -15.89 39.81 -28.17
C VAL A 349 -16.36 40.67 -29.34
N ALA A 350 -16.88 40.07 -30.41
CA ALA A 350 -17.44 40.78 -31.56
C ALA A 350 -18.67 41.63 -31.20
N LEU A 351 -19.56 41.11 -30.35
CA LEU A 351 -20.75 41.82 -29.85
C LEU A 351 -20.41 42.99 -28.89
N LEU A 352 -19.16 43.05 -28.40
CA LEU A 352 -18.64 44.12 -27.55
C LEU A 352 -17.89 45.22 -28.36
N ALA A 353 -17.66 45.05 -29.66
CA ALA A 353 -16.99 46.03 -30.53
C ALA A 353 -17.97 47.06 -31.16
N ARG A 354 -17.45 48.17 -31.73
CA ARG A 354 -18.23 49.34 -32.21
C ARG A 354 -19.37 48.98 -33.21
N ARG A 355 -20.42 49.82 -33.20
CA ARG A 355 -21.80 49.54 -33.68
C ARG A 355 -22.00 48.82 -35.03
N PRO A 356 -21.30 49.09 -36.16
CA PRO A 356 -21.62 48.40 -37.41
C PRO A 356 -21.02 46.99 -37.51
N LEU A 357 -19.86 46.73 -36.88
CA LEU A 357 -19.15 45.45 -37.00
C LEU A 357 -19.79 44.36 -36.12
N GLY A 358 -20.32 44.74 -34.95
CA GLY A 358 -20.98 43.80 -34.03
C GLY A 358 -22.28 43.21 -34.59
N ILE A 359 -23.03 43.96 -35.41
CA ILE A 359 -24.28 43.48 -36.03
C ILE A 359 -23.97 42.43 -37.12
N ALA A 360 -22.95 42.68 -37.95
CA ALA A 360 -22.56 41.77 -39.02
C ALA A 360 -22.04 40.42 -38.46
N LEU A 361 -21.22 40.47 -37.41
CA LEU A 361 -20.70 39.27 -36.75
C LEU A 361 -21.78 38.51 -35.97
N GLY A 362 -22.77 39.20 -35.41
CA GLY A 362 -23.95 38.58 -34.79
C GLY A 362 -24.80 37.79 -35.79
N ALA A 363 -25.01 38.31 -37.00
CA ALA A 363 -25.76 37.62 -38.06
C ALA A 363 -25.05 36.34 -38.54
N ILE A 364 -23.71 36.38 -38.66
CA ILE A 364 -22.88 35.22 -39.02
C ILE A 364 -22.98 34.14 -37.91
N GLY A 365 -22.89 34.55 -36.65
CA GLY A 365 -23.04 33.63 -35.51
C GLY A 365 -24.40 32.91 -35.49
N LEU A 366 -25.48 33.64 -35.80
CA LEU A 366 -26.83 33.06 -35.87
C LEU A 366 -26.95 32.02 -37.01
N GLY A 367 -26.31 32.29 -38.15
CA GLY A 367 -26.25 31.36 -39.29
C GLY A 367 -25.50 30.06 -38.97
N VAL A 368 -24.39 30.15 -38.21
CA VAL A 368 -23.63 28.98 -37.75
C VAL A 368 -24.46 28.13 -36.79
N VAL A 369 -25.20 28.75 -35.86
CA VAL A 369 -26.09 28.02 -34.94
C VAL A 369 -27.20 27.29 -35.71
N ALA A 370 -27.84 27.96 -36.68
CA ALA A 370 -28.88 27.33 -37.51
C ALA A 370 -28.34 26.14 -38.32
N LEU A 371 -27.13 26.24 -38.86
CA LEU A 371 -26.46 25.14 -39.57
C LEU A 371 -26.17 23.96 -38.63
N LEU A 372 -25.66 24.22 -37.43
CA LEU A 372 -25.36 23.17 -36.44
C LEU A 372 -26.62 22.44 -35.97
N VAL A 373 -27.74 23.15 -35.79
CA VAL A 373 -29.04 22.55 -35.47
C VAL A 373 -29.54 21.68 -36.62
N GLY A 374 -29.39 22.12 -37.87
CA GLY A 374 -29.75 21.32 -39.05
C GLY A 374 -28.91 20.05 -39.20
N VAL A 375 -27.61 20.13 -38.91
CA VAL A 375 -26.71 18.96 -38.90
C VAL A 375 -27.08 17.99 -37.78
N GLN A 376 -27.41 18.49 -36.59
CA GLN A 376 -27.87 17.66 -35.46
C GLN A 376 -29.14 16.89 -35.80
N TRP A 377 -30.14 17.57 -36.37
CA TRP A 377 -31.41 16.95 -36.75
C TRP A 377 -31.24 15.83 -37.79
N ALA A 378 -30.37 16.04 -38.79
CA ALA A 378 -30.05 15.02 -39.78
C ALA A 378 -29.30 13.80 -39.20
N PHE A 379 -28.54 13.98 -38.11
CA PHE A 379 -27.76 12.93 -37.46
C PHE A 379 -28.55 12.14 -36.39
N GLU A 380 -29.46 12.78 -35.66
CA GLU A 380 -30.37 12.13 -34.68
C GLU A 380 -31.28 11.06 -35.31
N THR A 381 -31.43 11.05 -36.64
CA THR A 381 -32.26 10.07 -37.35
C THR A 381 -31.62 8.68 -37.45
N HIS A 382 -30.29 8.55 -37.30
CA HIS A 382 -29.56 7.28 -37.53
C HIS A 382 -28.65 6.83 -36.36
N TYR A 383 -28.32 7.69 -35.40
CA TYR A 383 -27.40 7.37 -34.30
C TYR A 383 -27.84 8.02 -32.97
N LEU A 384 -27.57 7.35 -31.84
CA LEU A 384 -27.98 7.77 -30.49
C LEU A 384 -26.85 8.57 -29.82
N VAL A 385 -26.88 9.91 -29.82
CA VAL A 385 -25.88 10.72 -29.08
C VAL A 385 -26.45 12.04 -28.52
N PHE A 386 -25.94 12.40 -27.33
CA PHE A 386 -26.04 13.65 -26.54
C PHE A 386 -26.69 14.87 -27.21
N SER A 387 -27.72 15.42 -26.54
CA SER A 387 -28.37 16.68 -26.92
C SER A 387 -27.38 17.84 -26.92
N LEU A 388 -27.25 18.55 -28.05
CA LEU A 388 -26.55 19.84 -28.16
C LEU A 388 -27.35 21.02 -27.55
N ALA A 389 -28.51 20.76 -26.94
CA ALA A 389 -29.33 21.80 -26.31
C ALA A 389 -28.64 22.53 -25.15
N PRO A 390 -27.89 21.87 -24.23
CA PRO A 390 -27.23 22.56 -23.13
C PRO A 390 -26.18 23.60 -23.54
N PRO A 391 -25.24 23.34 -24.48
CA PRO A 391 -24.28 24.37 -24.92
C PRO A 391 -24.96 25.50 -25.70
N LEU A 392 -26.03 25.23 -26.45
CA LEU A 392 -26.78 26.26 -27.18
C LEU A 392 -27.62 27.14 -26.23
N LEU A 393 -28.22 26.56 -25.19
CA LEU A 393 -28.91 27.31 -24.13
C LEU A 393 -27.92 28.13 -23.29
N ALA A 394 -26.74 27.60 -23.00
CA ALA A 394 -25.68 28.34 -22.33
C ALA A 394 -25.22 29.55 -23.17
N LEU A 395 -25.15 29.42 -24.50
CA LEU A 395 -24.85 30.53 -25.42
C LEU A 395 -25.94 31.61 -25.43
N ALA A 396 -27.22 31.22 -25.47
CA ALA A 396 -28.34 32.16 -25.40
C ALA A 396 -28.39 32.87 -24.04
N ALA A 397 -28.16 32.14 -22.94
CA ALA A 397 -28.09 32.69 -21.60
C ALA A 397 -26.90 33.63 -21.40
N ALA A 398 -25.72 33.30 -21.96
CA ALA A 398 -24.54 34.15 -21.89
C ALA A 398 -24.70 35.45 -22.68
N THR A 399 -25.37 35.41 -23.84
CA THR A 399 -25.61 36.60 -24.68
C THR A 399 -26.69 37.52 -24.11
N LEU A 400 -27.80 36.98 -23.59
CA LEU A 400 -28.79 37.74 -22.84
C LEU A 400 -28.22 38.27 -21.51
N GLY A 401 -27.39 37.46 -20.84
CA GLY A 401 -26.67 37.85 -19.63
C GLY A 401 -25.69 39.01 -19.88
N ALA A 402 -24.89 38.96 -20.94
CA ALA A 402 -23.94 40.04 -21.27
C ALA A 402 -24.62 41.36 -21.67
N SER A 403 -25.76 41.29 -22.36
CA SER A 403 -26.55 42.48 -22.73
C SER A 403 -27.28 43.09 -21.52
N ALA A 404 -27.83 42.27 -20.62
CA ALA A 404 -28.39 42.71 -19.34
C ALA A 404 -27.31 43.26 -18.39
N LEU A 405 -26.13 42.65 -18.35
CA LEU A 405 -24.98 43.12 -17.57
C LEU A 405 -24.50 44.48 -18.08
N ARG A 406 -24.49 44.74 -19.40
CA ARG A 406 -24.12 46.04 -19.96
C ARG A 406 -25.10 47.15 -19.59
N ALA A 407 -26.41 46.89 -19.68
CA ALA A 407 -27.45 47.83 -19.24
C ALA A 407 -27.40 48.04 -17.72
N GLY A 408 -27.10 46.98 -16.96
CA GLY A 408 -26.84 47.01 -15.52
C GLY A 408 -25.57 47.79 -15.14
N ILE A 409 -24.48 47.67 -15.90
CA ILE A 409 -23.20 48.35 -15.64
C ILE A 409 -23.33 49.86 -15.85
N GLU A 410 -24.06 50.34 -16.87
CA GLU A 410 -24.28 51.79 -17.05
C GLU A 410 -25.14 52.40 -15.93
N GLN A 411 -26.14 51.67 -15.44
CA GLN A 411 -26.98 52.11 -14.31
C GLN A 411 -26.29 51.92 -12.95
N ALA A 412 -25.44 50.90 -12.83
CA ALA A 412 -24.56 50.66 -11.69
C ALA A 412 -23.50 51.76 -11.61
N GLN A 413 -22.81 52.15 -12.68
CA GLN A 413 -21.76 53.19 -12.63
C GLN A 413 -22.23 54.53 -12.05
N ARG A 414 -23.49 54.94 -12.30
CA ARG A 414 -24.07 56.16 -11.69
C ARG A 414 -24.42 55.98 -10.21
N ARG A 415 -24.96 54.83 -9.82
CA ARG A 415 -25.24 54.48 -8.41
C ARG A 415 -23.98 54.13 -7.63
N GLU A 416 -22.96 53.64 -8.31
CA GLU A 416 -21.68 53.17 -7.80
C GLU A 416 -20.69 54.34 -7.68
N ALA A 417 -20.83 55.45 -8.40
CA ALA A 417 -20.08 56.67 -8.05
C ALA A 417 -20.57 57.26 -6.71
N ALA A 418 -21.90 57.32 -6.51
CA ALA A 418 -22.51 57.78 -5.26
C ALA A 418 -22.31 56.76 -4.11
N ARG A 419 -22.47 55.46 -4.38
CA ARG A 419 -22.14 54.39 -3.43
C ARG A 419 -20.63 54.24 -3.23
N ARG A 420 -19.73 54.51 -4.18
CA ARG A 420 -18.28 54.46 -3.93
C ARG A 420 -17.85 55.57 -3.00
N LEU A 421 -18.49 56.75 -3.05
CA LEU A 421 -18.21 57.81 -2.08
C LEU A 421 -18.75 57.41 -0.69
N ALA A 422 -20.01 57.00 -0.60
CA ALA A 422 -20.62 56.55 0.65
C ALA A 422 -19.97 55.26 1.23
N ASP A 423 -19.67 54.27 0.40
CA ASP A 423 -18.92 53.05 0.73
C ASP A 423 -17.44 53.38 0.97
N SER A 424 -16.85 54.43 0.39
CA SER A 424 -15.48 54.83 0.76
C SER A 424 -15.46 55.46 2.13
N GLU A 425 -16.39 56.38 2.43
CA GLU A 425 -16.54 56.97 3.76
C GLU A 425 -16.93 55.92 4.80
N GLN A 426 -17.87 55.04 4.47
CA GLN A 426 -18.27 53.91 5.31
C GLN A 426 -17.18 52.84 5.39
N ARG A 427 -16.40 52.56 4.34
CA ARG A 427 -15.21 51.68 4.41
C ARG A 427 -14.11 52.31 5.23
N TYR A 428 -13.87 53.62 5.15
CA TYR A 428 -12.89 54.29 6.00
C TYR A 428 -13.35 54.30 7.47
N ALA A 429 -14.63 54.56 7.73
CA ALA A 429 -15.21 54.51 9.08
C ALA A 429 -15.21 53.08 9.64
N LEU A 430 -15.61 52.07 8.85
CA LEU A 430 -15.58 50.65 9.24
C LEU A 430 -14.15 50.10 9.32
N ALA A 431 -13.21 50.57 8.50
CA ALA A 431 -11.81 50.19 8.60
C ALA A 431 -11.17 50.82 9.85
N ALA A 432 -11.49 52.07 10.18
CA ALA A 432 -11.03 52.70 11.42
C ALA A 432 -11.66 52.06 12.68
N GLN A 433 -12.97 51.75 12.65
CA GLN A 433 -13.66 51.05 13.73
C GLN A 433 -13.23 49.58 13.83
N GLY A 434 -13.03 48.90 12.70
CA GLY A 434 -12.60 47.51 12.63
C GLY A 434 -11.13 47.31 13.00
N ALA A 435 -10.26 48.27 12.70
CA ALA A 435 -8.90 48.33 13.24
C ALA A 435 -8.89 48.59 14.75
N ASN A 436 -10.00 49.07 15.31
CA ASN A 436 -10.16 49.41 16.72
C ASN A 436 -9.10 50.41 17.23
N ASP A 437 -8.64 51.27 16.32
CA ASP A 437 -7.60 52.27 16.52
C ASP A 437 -8.18 53.56 17.12
N GLY A 438 -7.37 54.23 17.94
CA GLY A 438 -7.63 55.61 18.35
C GLY A 438 -7.19 56.60 17.28
N LEU A 439 -8.13 57.26 16.59
CA LEU A 439 -7.82 58.33 15.66
C LEU A 439 -7.47 59.63 16.38
N TRP A 440 -6.56 60.39 15.78
CA TRP A 440 -6.19 61.73 16.21
C TRP A 440 -5.89 62.63 15.01
N ASP A 441 -6.16 63.93 15.15
CA ASP A 441 -5.99 64.92 14.10
C ASP A 441 -5.51 66.24 14.70
N TRP A 442 -4.33 66.68 14.29
CA TRP A 442 -3.66 67.86 14.81
C TRP A 442 -3.59 68.94 13.74
N ASP A 443 -4.28 70.04 14.00
CA ASP A 443 -4.11 71.28 13.24
C ASP A 443 -2.89 72.02 13.78
N LEU A 444 -1.84 72.10 12.96
CA LEU A 444 -0.56 72.71 13.35
C LEU A 444 -0.59 74.24 13.30
N LEU A 445 -1.62 74.83 12.68
CA LEU A 445 -1.79 76.28 12.59
C LEU A 445 -2.51 76.83 13.83
N THR A 446 -3.53 76.13 14.31
CA THR A 446 -4.27 76.50 15.52
C THR A 446 -3.65 75.90 16.79
N GLY A 447 -2.89 74.81 16.63
CA GLY A 447 -2.36 74.02 17.74
C GLY A 447 -3.37 73.05 18.35
N GLU A 448 -4.60 72.98 17.82
CA GLU A 448 -5.66 72.12 18.35
C GLU A 448 -5.54 70.68 17.85
N VAL A 449 -5.69 69.73 18.78
CA VAL A 449 -5.75 68.30 18.49
C VAL A 449 -7.16 67.79 18.79
N TYR A 450 -7.72 67.08 17.82
CA TYR A 450 -8.87 66.22 18.00
C TYR A 450 -8.42 64.81 18.36
N TYR A 451 -9.00 64.25 19.42
CA TYR A 451 -8.83 62.85 19.82
C TYR A 451 -10.16 62.12 19.74
N SER A 452 -10.18 60.97 19.10
CA SER A 452 -11.37 60.10 19.10
C SER A 452 -11.62 59.50 20.50
N PRO A 453 -12.87 59.10 20.82
CA PRO A 453 -13.17 58.41 22.08
C PRO A 453 -12.34 57.15 22.32
N ARG A 454 -11.99 56.43 21.24
CA ARG A 454 -11.14 55.25 21.32
C ARG A 454 -9.70 55.59 21.71
N TRP A 455 -9.17 56.70 21.20
CA TRP A 455 -7.84 57.19 21.58
C TRP A 455 -7.76 57.48 23.08
N LEU A 456 -8.77 58.17 23.61
CA LEU A 456 -8.90 58.45 25.05
C LEU A 456 -8.96 57.17 25.88
N ALA A 457 -9.75 56.18 25.45
CA ALA A 457 -9.84 54.89 26.12
C ALA A 457 -8.52 54.09 26.10
N LEU A 458 -7.75 54.14 25.01
CA LEU A 458 -6.43 53.50 24.92
C LEU A 458 -5.40 54.15 25.85
N MET A 459 -5.44 55.48 25.95
CA MET A 459 -4.56 56.25 26.83
C MET A 459 -5.04 56.25 28.29
N GLY A 460 -6.29 55.87 28.55
CA GLY A 460 -6.94 55.84 29.87
C GLY A 460 -7.16 57.23 30.46
N LEU A 461 -7.39 58.21 29.60
CA LEU A 461 -7.63 59.60 29.95
C LEU A 461 -9.09 59.95 29.65
N SER A 462 -9.70 60.85 30.43
CA SER A 462 -11.02 61.39 30.11
C SER A 462 -10.92 62.62 29.19
N ALA A 463 -11.98 62.89 28.42
CA ALA A 463 -12.04 64.05 27.52
C ALA A 463 -11.81 65.40 28.24
N THR A 464 -12.14 65.47 29.53
CA THR A 464 -11.93 66.63 30.39
C THR A 464 -10.48 66.79 30.88
N GLU A 465 -9.68 65.72 30.89
CA GLU A 465 -8.29 65.72 31.38
C GLU A 465 -7.25 65.98 30.27
N THR A 466 -7.58 65.68 29.01
CA THR A 466 -6.66 65.79 27.86
C THR A 466 -6.48 67.20 27.28
N GLY A 467 -7.50 68.05 27.31
CA GLY A 467 -7.51 69.31 26.53
C GLY A 467 -7.38 69.09 25.01
N HIS A 468 -6.98 70.15 24.27
CA HIS A 468 -6.73 70.13 22.82
C HIS A 468 -5.24 70.17 22.44
N ALA A 469 -4.34 69.80 23.36
CA ALA A 469 -2.90 69.97 23.15
C ALA A 469 -2.16 68.64 22.96
N ILE A 470 -1.12 68.65 22.11
CA ILE A 470 -0.34 67.46 21.75
C ILE A 470 0.38 66.81 22.94
N GLN A 471 0.57 67.54 24.04
CA GLN A 471 1.23 67.03 25.26
C GLN A 471 0.46 65.89 25.95
N ALA A 472 -0.81 65.67 25.60
CA ALA A 472 -1.59 64.51 26.07
C ALA A 472 -0.91 63.15 25.76
N TRP A 473 -0.09 63.09 24.71
CA TRP A 473 0.64 61.90 24.30
C TRP A 473 1.69 61.43 25.29
N THR A 474 2.32 62.37 25.98
CA THR A 474 3.48 62.11 26.83
C THR A 474 3.13 61.99 28.31
N GLN A 475 1.89 62.29 28.71
CA GLN A 475 1.45 62.23 30.12
C GLN A 475 1.72 60.88 30.80
N PRO A 476 1.40 59.72 30.18
CA PRO A 476 1.59 58.40 30.83
C PRO A 476 3.04 57.88 30.75
N LEU A 477 3.90 58.54 29.98
CA LEU A 477 5.26 58.07 29.71
C LEU A 477 6.25 58.51 30.79
N GLU A 478 7.29 57.72 31.00
CA GLU A 478 8.46 58.10 31.80
C GLU A 478 9.30 59.18 31.10
N PRO A 479 10.06 60.02 31.83
CA PRO A 479 10.79 61.17 31.26
C PRO A 479 11.66 60.83 30.03
N ALA A 480 12.41 59.73 30.07
CA ALA A 480 13.26 59.30 28.95
C ALA A 480 12.46 58.92 27.68
N ALA A 481 11.26 58.36 27.85
CA ALA A 481 10.37 58.02 26.75
C ALA A 481 9.68 59.26 26.16
N ARG A 482 9.45 60.30 26.97
CA ARG A 482 8.95 61.60 26.49
C ARG A 482 9.95 62.28 25.57
N ASP A 483 11.22 62.32 25.97
CA ASP A 483 12.28 62.95 25.18
C ASP A 483 12.47 62.25 23.83
N ALA A 484 12.43 60.92 23.81
CA ALA A 484 12.51 60.13 22.57
C ALA A 484 11.31 60.41 21.63
N PHE A 485 10.10 60.49 22.20
CA PHE A 485 8.89 60.83 21.46
C PHE A 485 8.97 62.23 20.82
N ASP A 486 9.38 63.24 21.59
CA ASP A 486 9.47 64.62 21.11
C ASP A 486 10.52 64.79 20.00
N VAL A 487 11.66 64.11 20.11
CA VAL A 487 12.71 64.10 19.08
C VAL A 487 12.20 63.50 17.77
N GLU A 488 11.54 62.34 17.83
CA GLU A 488 11.01 61.66 16.64
C GLU A 488 9.84 62.43 16.01
N LEU A 489 8.99 63.03 16.83
CA LEU A 489 7.88 63.87 16.37
C LEU A 489 8.43 65.11 15.65
N GLN A 490 9.40 65.80 16.24
CA GLN A 490 10.01 66.97 15.63
C GLN A 490 10.75 66.61 14.33
N ALA A 491 11.46 65.47 14.29
CA ALA A 491 12.09 64.99 13.07
C ALA A 491 11.08 64.74 11.94
N HIS A 492 9.90 64.17 12.28
CA HIS A 492 8.83 64.02 11.31
C HIS A 492 8.27 65.36 10.84
N LEU A 493 8.04 66.31 11.75
CA LEU A 493 7.55 67.66 11.40
C LEU A 493 8.56 68.44 10.53
N ASP A 494 9.86 68.25 10.73
CA ASP A 494 10.93 68.79 9.88
C ASP A 494 11.00 68.14 8.49
N GLY A 495 10.27 67.05 8.25
CA GLY A 495 10.25 66.34 6.97
C GLY A 495 11.39 65.33 6.80
N LYS A 496 12.03 64.94 7.91
CA LYS A 496 13.13 63.94 7.91
C LYS A 496 12.62 62.49 7.83
N SER A 497 11.31 62.27 7.92
CA SER A 497 10.67 60.96 7.75
C SER A 497 9.38 61.06 6.93
N LEU A 498 9.07 60.03 6.14
CA LEU A 498 7.86 59.96 5.31
C LEU A 498 6.59 59.70 6.12
N GLN A 499 6.72 59.05 7.28
CA GLN A 499 5.63 58.74 8.19
C GLN A 499 6.18 58.79 9.62
N PHE A 500 5.36 59.26 10.56
CA PHE A 500 5.67 59.16 11.97
C PHE A 500 5.28 57.78 12.48
N HIS A 501 6.22 57.09 13.14
CA HIS A 501 6.02 55.82 13.80
C HIS A 501 6.70 55.86 15.15
N HIS A 502 5.95 55.69 16.23
CA HIS A 502 6.52 55.62 17.57
C HIS A 502 5.76 54.60 18.41
N VAL A 503 6.48 53.85 19.24
CA VAL A 503 5.87 52.86 20.15
C VAL A 503 5.87 53.43 21.56
N LEU A 504 4.67 53.66 22.09
CA LEU A 504 4.45 54.06 23.47
C LEU A 504 4.39 52.80 24.33
N HIS A 505 5.22 52.76 25.37
CA HIS A 505 5.20 51.70 26.37
C HIS A 505 5.05 52.30 27.76
N PHE A 506 4.01 51.90 28.48
CA PHE A 506 3.74 52.38 29.84
C PHE A 506 2.86 51.38 30.59
N ASN A 507 2.79 51.55 31.92
CA ASN A 507 1.92 50.76 32.78
C ASN A 507 0.64 51.54 33.08
N GLN A 508 -0.51 50.90 32.88
CA GLN A 508 -1.82 51.47 33.14
C GLN A 508 -2.61 50.51 34.03
N GLY A 509 -2.83 50.89 35.29
CA GLY A 509 -3.60 50.07 36.25
C GLY A 509 -3.01 48.68 36.54
N GLY A 510 -1.69 48.51 36.41
CA GLY A 510 -0.99 47.24 36.64
C GLY A 510 -0.82 46.37 35.39
N GLN A 511 -1.32 46.79 34.22
CA GLN A 511 -1.14 46.11 32.94
C GLN A 511 -0.12 46.84 32.06
N GLU A 512 0.80 46.09 31.44
CA GLU A 512 1.68 46.62 30.38
C GLU A 512 0.85 46.95 29.13
N ARG A 513 1.00 48.17 28.61
CA ARG A 513 0.40 48.61 27.34
C ARG A 513 1.49 48.94 26.34
N TRP A 514 1.31 48.41 25.13
CA TRP A 514 2.13 48.72 23.96
C TRP A 514 1.23 49.34 22.90
N LEU A 515 1.39 50.65 22.65
CA LEU A 515 0.58 51.37 21.67
C LEU A 515 1.47 51.87 20.53
N LEU A 516 1.13 51.51 19.30
CA LEU A 516 1.81 52.02 18.11
C LEU A 516 1.10 53.26 17.60
N ALA A 517 1.81 54.37 17.68
CA ALA A 517 1.40 55.62 17.08
C ALA A 517 1.87 55.75 15.65
N ARG A 518 0.94 56.12 14.77
CA ARG A 518 1.24 56.42 13.36
C ARG A 518 0.65 57.75 12.99
N GLY A 519 1.37 58.54 12.21
CA GLY A 519 0.87 59.83 11.72
C GLY A 519 1.50 60.26 10.41
N LEU A 520 0.77 61.09 9.66
CA LEU A 520 1.23 61.70 8.41
C LEU A 520 1.01 63.21 8.47
N ALA A 521 2.08 63.98 8.30
CA ALA A 521 2.01 65.43 8.18
C ALA A 521 1.67 65.85 6.73
N VAL A 522 0.59 66.61 6.57
CA VAL A 522 0.23 67.33 5.34
C VAL A 522 1.02 68.64 5.29
N ARG A 523 1.64 68.93 4.15
CA ARG A 523 2.51 70.09 3.97
C ARG A 523 2.03 70.99 2.85
N GLU A 524 2.02 72.29 3.09
CA GLU A 524 1.78 73.33 2.08
C GLU A 524 3.03 74.21 1.96
N GLY A 525 3.56 74.36 0.74
CA GLY A 525 4.80 75.12 0.52
C GLY A 525 6.03 74.57 1.28
N GLY A 526 6.04 73.27 1.61
CA GLY A 526 7.11 72.62 2.39
C GLY A 526 6.96 72.71 3.91
N ARG A 527 6.02 73.51 4.43
CA ARG A 527 5.72 73.62 5.87
C ARG A 527 4.59 72.69 6.26
N PRO A 528 4.68 71.97 7.40
CA PRO A 528 3.60 71.10 7.86
C PRO A 528 2.44 71.96 8.40
N VAL A 529 1.22 71.69 7.94
CA VAL A 529 0.00 72.47 8.30
C VAL A 529 -1.02 71.64 9.06
N ARG A 530 -0.98 70.31 8.93
CA ARG A 530 -1.86 69.38 9.65
C ARG A 530 -1.16 68.03 9.80
N MET A 531 -1.44 67.28 10.85
CA MET A 531 -0.97 65.92 11.02
C MET A 531 -2.10 65.04 11.54
N ALA A 532 -2.42 63.97 10.82
CA ALA A 532 -3.48 63.04 11.24
C ALA A 532 -2.93 61.61 11.29
N GLY A 533 -3.54 60.79 12.15
CA GLY A 533 -2.98 59.49 12.43
C GLY A 533 -3.88 58.57 13.24
N SER A 534 -3.31 57.42 13.60
CA SER A 534 -3.96 56.40 14.41
C SER A 534 -3.06 55.91 15.53
N LEU A 535 -3.68 55.39 16.59
CA LEU A 535 -3.05 54.78 17.74
C LEU A 535 -3.60 53.36 17.89
N THR A 536 -2.75 52.36 17.65
CA THR A 536 -3.14 50.94 17.66
C THR A 536 -2.64 50.25 18.92
N ASP A 537 -3.49 49.45 19.56
CA ASP A 537 -3.05 48.57 20.64
C ASP A 537 -2.35 47.33 20.05
N ILE A 538 -1.03 47.22 20.29
CA ILE A 538 -0.21 46.10 19.84
C ILE A 538 0.20 45.19 21.01
N SER A 539 -0.41 45.34 22.18
CA SER A 539 -0.06 44.59 23.40
C SER A 539 -0.22 43.07 23.22
N GLU A 540 -1.31 42.64 22.58
CA GLU A 540 -1.54 41.20 22.31
C GLU A 540 -0.55 40.66 21.27
N SER A 541 -0.28 41.42 20.21
CA SER A 541 0.71 41.03 19.18
C SER A 541 2.10 40.86 19.80
N GLN A 542 2.51 41.78 20.68
CA GLN A 542 3.78 41.68 21.40
C GLN A 542 3.81 40.49 22.36
N ARG A 543 2.71 40.22 23.07
CA ARG A 543 2.58 39.04 23.94
C ARG A 543 2.67 37.74 23.12
N LEU A 544 1.98 37.67 21.99
CA LEU A 544 1.97 36.50 21.10
C LEU A 544 3.32 36.29 20.44
N GLN A 545 4.01 37.36 20.05
CA GLN A 545 5.35 37.28 19.48
C GLN A 545 6.38 36.79 20.51
N ARG A 546 6.28 37.25 21.77
CA ARG A 546 7.08 36.70 22.89
C ARG A 546 6.75 35.22 23.10
N GLN A 547 5.48 34.83 23.05
CA GLN A 547 5.04 33.44 23.19
C GLN A 547 5.54 32.54 22.05
N ILE A 548 5.42 32.97 20.79
CA ILE A 548 5.93 32.26 19.60
C ILE A 548 7.44 32.08 19.71
N SER A 549 8.16 33.12 20.14
CA SER A 549 9.62 33.04 20.33
C SER A 549 9.99 32.04 21.43
N PHE A 550 9.19 31.97 22.51
CA PHE A 550 9.37 30.98 23.57
C PHE A 550 9.06 29.55 23.10
N ASP A 551 7.92 29.35 22.45
CA ASP A 551 7.45 28.06 21.92
C ASP A 551 8.37 27.48 20.83
N ALA A 552 9.06 28.35 20.08
CA ALA A 552 10.04 27.92 19.08
C ALA A 552 11.21 27.13 19.69
N LEU A 553 11.51 27.36 20.98
CA LEU A 553 12.65 26.77 21.70
C LEU A 553 12.24 25.89 22.89
N HIS A 554 10.95 25.84 23.24
CA HIS A 554 10.42 25.10 24.40
C HIS A 554 9.25 24.19 24.02
N ASP A 555 9.09 23.09 24.76
CA ASP A 555 7.96 22.18 24.62
C ASP A 555 6.72 22.77 25.31
N ARG A 556 5.61 22.90 24.58
CA ARG A 556 4.37 23.54 25.09
C ARG A 556 3.75 22.80 26.28
N LEU A 557 3.83 21.48 26.31
CA LEU A 557 3.20 20.67 27.35
C LEU A 557 3.97 20.76 28.67
N THR A 558 5.30 20.66 28.59
CA THR A 558 6.16 20.47 29.76
C THR A 558 6.92 21.74 30.17
N GLY A 559 7.01 22.73 29.29
CA GLY A 559 7.71 24.01 29.50
C GLY A 559 9.24 23.91 29.57
N VAL A 560 9.80 22.72 29.34
CA VAL A 560 11.25 22.50 29.22
C VAL A 560 11.73 22.81 27.80
N ALA A 561 13.04 22.77 27.54
CA ALA A 561 13.56 23.00 26.20
C ALA A 561 13.01 21.97 25.19
N ASN A 562 12.89 22.35 23.92
CA ASN A 562 12.57 21.40 22.86
C ASN A 562 13.85 20.84 22.21
N ARG A 563 13.67 19.90 21.27
CA ARG A 563 14.78 19.29 20.52
C ARG A 563 15.65 20.31 19.77
N VAL A 564 15.08 21.43 19.31
CA VAL A 564 15.80 22.48 18.57
C VAL A 564 16.79 23.18 19.50
N LEU A 565 16.32 23.71 20.63
CA LEU A 565 17.18 24.38 21.61
C LEU A 565 18.23 23.41 22.17
N PHE A 566 17.86 22.15 22.42
CA PHE A 566 18.81 21.14 22.89
C PHE A 566 19.97 20.92 21.91
N ARG A 567 19.66 20.75 20.62
CA ARG A 567 20.67 20.55 19.57
C ARG A 567 21.56 21.78 19.42
N GLU A 568 21.00 22.99 19.47
CA GLU A 568 21.76 24.24 19.41
C GLU A 568 22.77 24.34 20.56
N GLN A 569 22.33 24.08 21.79
CA GLN A 569 23.20 24.10 22.97
C GLN A 569 24.27 22.99 22.94
N LEU A 570 23.90 21.78 22.50
CA LEU A 570 24.86 20.69 22.32
C LEU A 570 25.91 21.03 21.25
N THR A 571 25.50 21.60 20.12
CA THR A 571 26.41 22.04 19.04
C THR A 571 27.38 23.12 19.53
N GLN A 572 26.86 24.08 20.31
CA GLN A 572 27.67 25.14 20.90
C GLN A 572 28.71 24.57 21.88
N LEU A 573 28.34 23.61 22.73
CA LEU A 573 29.27 22.93 23.63
C LEU A 573 30.32 22.11 22.89
N LEU A 574 29.94 21.44 21.80
CA LEU A 574 30.87 20.61 21.00
C LEU A 574 31.86 21.45 20.18
N SER A 575 31.49 22.67 19.80
CA SER A 575 32.34 23.64 19.09
C SER A 575 33.34 24.37 19.98
N GLY A 576 33.19 24.28 21.31
CA GLY A 576 34.12 24.84 22.29
C GLY A 576 35.40 24.02 22.49
N VAL A 577 36.18 24.36 23.54
CA VAL A 577 37.39 23.61 23.90
C VAL A 577 37.02 22.14 24.18
N PRO A 578 37.79 21.16 23.68
CA PRO A 578 37.42 19.77 23.82
C PRO A 578 37.41 19.30 25.29
N ALA A 579 36.24 19.23 25.92
CA ALA A 579 36.07 18.49 27.17
C ALA A 579 35.75 17.01 26.88
N PRO A 580 36.43 16.04 27.53
CA PRO A 580 36.33 14.60 27.24
C PRO A 580 35.02 13.92 27.71
N GLU A 581 34.06 14.68 28.24
CA GLU A 581 32.83 14.13 28.85
C GLU A 581 31.55 14.89 28.44
N THR A 582 31.66 15.81 27.46
CA THR A 582 30.49 16.48 26.90
C THR A 582 29.60 15.47 26.19
N GLY A 583 28.30 15.52 26.46
CA GLY A 583 27.33 14.76 25.70
C GLY A 583 25.89 14.89 26.14
N LEU A 584 25.15 13.79 26.09
CA LEU A 584 23.76 13.77 26.53
C LEU A 584 23.39 12.47 27.24
N LEU A 585 22.42 12.58 28.14
CA LEU A 585 21.67 11.48 28.71
C LEU A 585 20.24 11.56 28.18
N LEU A 586 19.75 10.49 27.60
CA LEU A 586 18.41 10.34 27.05
C LEU A 586 17.62 9.36 27.92
N LEU A 587 16.37 9.67 28.21
CA LEU A 587 15.44 8.78 28.90
C LEU A 587 14.16 8.65 28.11
N GLY A 588 13.55 7.46 28.13
CA GLY A 588 12.27 7.19 27.49
C GLY A 588 11.39 6.32 28.37
N LEU A 589 10.15 6.77 28.64
CA LEU A 589 9.22 6.04 29.49
C LEU A 589 8.90 4.65 28.92
N ASP A 590 8.87 3.63 29.78
CA ASP A 590 8.51 2.27 29.40
C ASP A 590 6.99 2.13 29.39
N GLY A 591 6.44 1.47 28.35
CA GLY A 591 5.00 1.22 28.26
C GLY A 591 4.11 2.46 28.11
N PHE A 592 4.65 3.63 27.77
CA PHE A 592 3.88 4.89 27.69
C PHE A 592 2.68 4.81 26.71
N ARG A 593 2.85 4.10 25.58
CA ARG A 593 1.75 3.85 24.65
C ARG A 593 0.61 3.07 25.30
N ALA A 594 0.93 1.98 26.01
CA ALA A 594 -0.07 1.17 26.72
C ALA A 594 -0.75 1.97 27.84
N LEU A 595 -0.02 2.87 28.50
CA LEU A 595 -0.58 3.80 29.47
C LEU A 595 -1.63 4.74 28.84
N ASN A 596 -1.32 5.31 27.66
CA ASN A 596 -2.28 6.14 26.92
C ASN A 596 -3.49 5.34 26.43
N GLU A 597 -3.29 4.10 25.99
CA GLU A 597 -4.38 3.21 25.55
C GLU A 597 -5.29 2.81 26.73
N THR A 598 -4.74 2.64 27.92
CA THR A 598 -5.48 2.20 29.12
C THR A 598 -6.18 3.35 29.86
N HIS A 599 -5.50 4.50 30.01
CA HIS A 599 -5.96 5.61 30.86
C HIS A 599 -6.31 6.90 30.09
N GLY A 600 -6.12 6.88 28.76
CA GLY A 600 -6.38 8.01 27.88
C GLY A 600 -5.23 9.01 27.81
N PRO A 601 -5.18 9.83 26.74
CA PRO A 601 -4.08 10.76 26.47
C PRO A 601 -3.94 11.87 27.53
N VAL A 602 -5.03 12.27 28.18
CA VAL A 602 -5.00 13.31 29.24
C VAL A 602 -4.14 12.87 30.44
N VAL A 603 -4.19 11.59 30.81
CA VAL A 603 -3.37 11.03 31.89
C VAL A 603 -1.91 11.00 31.46
N GLY A 604 -1.62 10.59 30.23
CA GLY A 604 -0.27 10.64 29.65
C GLY A 604 0.31 12.05 29.63
N ASP A 605 -0.47 13.04 29.22
CA ASP A 605 -0.05 14.44 29.20
C ASP A 605 0.27 14.98 30.60
N THR A 606 -0.54 14.59 31.60
CA THR A 606 -0.29 14.94 33.01
C THR A 606 1.01 14.31 33.52
N VAL A 607 1.25 13.04 33.20
CA VAL A 607 2.50 12.34 33.53
C VAL A 607 3.70 13.04 32.92
N LEU A 608 3.63 13.43 31.65
CA LEU A 608 4.72 14.11 30.95
C LEU A 608 5.00 15.49 31.52
N ALA A 609 3.95 16.27 31.81
CA ALA A 609 4.06 17.60 32.42
C ALA A 609 4.72 17.51 33.81
N GLU A 610 4.30 16.55 34.64
CA GLU A 610 4.89 16.34 35.96
C GLU A 610 6.34 15.83 35.87
N LEU A 611 6.64 14.92 34.95
CA LEU A 611 8.01 14.45 34.71
C LEU A 611 8.93 15.61 34.29
N GLY A 612 8.48 16.45 33.36
CA GLY A 612 9.23 17.64 32.93
C GLY A 612 9.52 18.59 34.09
N ALA A 613 8.52 18.84 34.95
CA ALA A 613 8.68 19.66 36.15
C ALA A 613 9.68 19.04 37.16
N ARG A 614 9.61 17.73 37.41
CA ARG A 614 10.54 17.01 38.30
C ARG A 614 11.97 17.08 37.79
N LEU A 615 12.18 16.81 36.49
CA LEU A 615 13.50 16.88 35.88
C LEU A 615 14.07 18.30 35.92
N ARG A 616 13.26 19.30 35.57
CA ARG A 616 13.67 20.72 35.63
C ARG A 616 14.01 21.15 37.05
N SER A 617 13.23 20.75 38.05
CA SER A 617 13.52 21.08 39.46
C SER A 617 14.79 20.40 39.98
N ALA A 618 15.04 19.15 39.57
CA ALA A 618 16.18 18.39 40.07
C ALA A 618 17.51 18.71 39.36
N PHE A 619 17.46 19.10 38.09
CA PHE A 619 18.64 19.24 37.23
C PHE A 619 18.77 20.60 36.54
N GLY A 620 17.69 21.38 36.39
CA GLY A 620 17.65 22.59 35.56
C GLY A 620 18.59 23.72 35.99
N ALA A 621 19.12 23.69 37.22
CA ALA A 621 20.13 24.64 37.69
C ALA A 621 21.52 24.41 37.08
N ARG A 622 21.82 23.19 36.61
CA ARG A 622 23.13 22.80 36.07
C ARG A 622 23.08 22.19 34.68
N HIS A 623 21.98 21.55 34.32
CA HIS A 623 21.82 20.85 33.06
C HIS A 623 20.63 21.41 32.28
N LEU A 624 20.77 21.50 30.96
CA LEU A 624 19.63 21.74 30.10
C LEU A 624 18.77 20.47 30.05
N VAL A 625 17.52 20.59 30.47
CA VAL A 625 16.50 19.55 30.35
C VAL A 625 15.66 19.84 29.12
N ALA A 626 15.53 18.86 28.23
CA ALA A 626 14.72 18.98 27.03
C ALA A 626 13.77 17.79 26.86
N ARG A 627 12.66 18.01 26.16
CA ARG A 627 11.82 16.95 25.64
C ARG A 627 12.21 16.68 24.19
N MET A 628 12.60 15.44 23.91
CA MET A 628 13.17 15.03 22.62
C MET A 628 12.16 14.35 21.70
N GLY A 629 11.06 13.83 22.27
CA GLY A 629 10.02 13.09 21.56
C GLY A 629 8.74 12.92 22.41
N PRO A 630 7.82 12.05 21.97
CA PRO A 630 6.52 11.86 22.63
C PRO A 630 6.66 11.45 24.11
N ASP A 631 7.54 10.50 24.40
CA ASP A 631 7.79 9.92 25.73
C ASP A 631 9.26 10.07 26.18
N GLN A 632 10.03 10.92 25.50
CA GLN A 632 11.48 11.03 25.65
C GLN A 632 11.94 12.39 26.16
N PHE A 633 12.86 12.38 27.12
CA PHE A 633 13.54 13.56 27.64
C PHE A 633 15.05 13.39 27.56
N ALA A 634 15.78 14.51 27.48
CA ALA A 634 17.23 14.54 27.52
C ALA A 634 17.76 15.52 28.56
N LEU A 635 18.93 15.19 29.10
CA LEU A 635 19.76 16.06 29.90
C LEU A 635 21.08 16.29 29.17
N LEU A 636 21.50 17.54 29.09
CA LEU A 636 22.79 17.92 28.53
C LEU A 636 23.89 17.66 29.56
N LEU A 637 24.92 16.93 29.15
CA LEU A 637 26.09 16.61 29.97
C LEU A 637 27.23 17.56 29.60
N ALA A 638 27.67 18.35 30.57
CA ALA A 638 28.86 19.19 30.44
C ALA A 638 30.11 18.42 30.89
N GLY A 639 31.29 18.86 30.45
CA GLY A 639 32.54 18.22 30.85
C GLY A 639 32.70 18.15 32.38
N GLY A 640 32.99 16.95 32.93
CA GLY A 640 33.05 16.68 34.37
C GLY A 640 31.82 15.95 34.92
N ASP A 641 30.76 15.77 34.13
CA ASP A 641 29.55 15.08 34.57
C ASP A 641 29.68 13.55 34.51
N ASN A 642 29.44 12.89 35.64
CA ASN A 642 29.28 11.43 35.68
C ASN A 642 27.87 11.04 35.20
N ALA A 643 27.76 10.63 33.95
CA ALA A 643 26.49 10.25 33.32
C ALA A 643 25.78 9.09 34.05
N ALA A 644 26.53 8.11 34.56
CA ALA A 644 25.95 6.98 35.30
C ALA A 644 25.34 7.43 36.64
N GLU A 645 25.96 8.40 37.32
CA GLU A 645 25.40 9.05 38.52
C GLU A 645 24.09 9.77 38.20
N LEU A 646 24.08 10.55 37.12
CA LEU A 646 22.88 11.26 36.68
C LEU A 646 21.75 10.30 36.29
N ALA A 647 22.07 9.20 35.59
CA ALA A 647 21.11 8.15 35.27
C ALA A 647 20.48 7.54 36.52
N ARG A 648 21.27 7.29 37.56
CA ARG A 648 20.77 6.78 38.85
C ARG A 648 19.84 7.78 39.53
N ARG A 649 20.18 9.07 39.51
CA ARG A 649 19.34 10.15 40.07
C ARG A 649 18.03 10.31 39.29
N VAL A 650 18.07 10.23 37.95
CA VAL A 650 16.86 10.23 37.11
C VAL A 650 15.97 9.04 37.44
N ARG A 651 16.55 7.84 37.57
CA ARG A 651 15.80 6.64 37.95
C ARG A 651 15.12 6.79 39.32
N ALA A 652 15.81 7.35 40.31
CA ALA A 652 15.24 7.61 41.63
C ALA A 652 14.05 8.60 41.58
N LEU A 653 14.07 9.59 40.68
CA LEU A 653 12.95 10.53 40.51
C LEU A 653 11.70 9.87 39.91
N LEU A 654 11.88 8.85 39.06
CA LEU A 654 10.78 8.07 38.46
C LEU A 654 10.11 7.11 39.45
N GLN A 655 10.82 6.68 40.49
CA GLN A 655 10.28 5.81 41.55
C GLN A 655 9.27 6.52 42.46
N SER A 656 9.24 7.85 42.47
CA SER A 656 8.26 8.62 43.23
C SER A 656 6.89 8.56 42.54
N PRO A 657 5.78 8.25 43.25
CA PRO A 657 4.45 8.13 42.64
C PRO A 657 4.04 9.39 41.88
N PHE A 658 3.45 9.25 40.68
CA PHE A 658 2.89 10.37 39.93
C PHE A 658 1.52 10.76 40.48
N ASN A 659 1.27 12.06 40.66
CA ASN A 659 0.03 12.55 41.26
C ASN A 659 -1.05 12.76 40.19
N VAL A 660 -1.55 11.64 39.66
CA VAL A 660 -2.60 11.60 38.64
C VAL A 660 -3.94 11.22 39.26
N ALA A 661 -5.06 11.55 38.61
CA ALA A 661 -6.42 11.28 39.12
C ALA A 661 -6.79 9.78 39.22
N THR A 662 -5.86 8.87 38.93
CA THR A 662 -5.95 7.41 38.97
C THR A 662 -5.02 6.84 40.05
N PRO A 663 -5.23 5.62 40.57
CA PRO A 663 -4.40 5.07 41.64
C PRO A 663 -2.91 5.11 41.28
N MET A 664 -2.06 5.41 42.28
CA MET A 664 -0.62 5.66 42.16
C MET A 664 0.08 4.82 41.07
N LEU A 665 0.41 5.47 39.95
CA LEU A 665 1.18 4.85 38.87
C LEU A 665 2.68 4.91 39.20
N GLN A 666 3.33 3.74 39.21
CA GLN A 666 4.78 3.64 39.19
C GLN A 666 5.25 3.44 37.75
N LEU A 667 6.06 4.36 37.26
CA LEU A 667 6.59 4.32 35.90
C LEU A 667 8.08 3.97 35.93
N THR A 668 8.50 3.23 34.92
CA THR A 668 9.91 2.94 34.65
C THR A 668 10.31 3.60 33.34
N ALA A 669 11.61 3.77 33.13
CA ALA A 669 12.15 4.30 31.89
C ALA A 669 13.47 3.62 31.57
N GLY A 670 13.67 3.28 30.29
CA GLY A 670 14.99 3.10 29.72
C GLY A 670 15.77 4.41 29.81
N ILE A 671 17.03 4.34 30.21
CA ILE A 671 17.93 5.50 30.28
C ILE A 671 19.23 5.16 29.55
N ALA A 672 19.70 6.03 28.66
CA ALA A 672 20.97 5.83 28.00
C ALA A 672 21.75 7.14 27.89
N TRP A 673 23.05 7.07 27.64
CA TRP A 673 23.85 8.26 27.44
C TRP A 673 24.95 8.03 26.41
N ALA A 674 25.34 9.11 25.75
CA ALA A 674 26.48 9.15 24.84
C ALA A 674 27.35 10.36 25.18
N GLN A 675 28.67 10.15 25.24
CA GLN A 675 29.67 11.16 25.55
C GLN A 675 30.76 11.15 24.48
N ARG A 676 31.35 12.31 24.21
CA ARG A 676 32.46 12.43 23.27
C ARG A 676 33.77 11.93 23.91
N ARG A 677 34.01 10.61 23.89
CA ARG A 677 35.24 9.97 24.40
C ARG A 677 36.30 9.66 23.34
N HIS A 678 35.89 9.47 22.08
CA HIS A 678 36.76 8.94 21.01
C HIS A 678 36.75 9.78 19.73
N GLY A 679 37.22 11.03 19.82
CA GLY A 679 37.39 11.91 18.66
C GLY A 679 36.25 12.92 18.46
N PRO A 680 36.29 13.73 17.39
CA PRO A 680 35.27 14.71 17.09
C PRO A 680 33.97 14.01 16.68
N MET A 681 32.87 14.37 17.34
CA MET A 681 31.51 13.97 16.96
C MET A 681 30.65 15.22 16.84
N THR A 682 29.75 15.23 15.87
CA THR A 682 28.71 16.26 15.72
C THR A 682 27.58 16.05 16.73
N ALA A 683 26.77 17.10 16.96
CA ALA A 683 25.61 16.99 17.84
C ALA A 683 24.63 15.91 17.35
N ASP A 684 24.40 15.82 16.04
CA ASP A 684 23.50 14.86 15.43
C ASP A 684 24.02 13.41 15.58
N GLU A 685 25.32 13.17 15.40
CA GLU A 685 25.94 11.85 15.65
C GLU A 685 25.82 11.43 17.11
N LEU A 686 26.04 12.37 18.04
CA LEU A 686 25.94 12.08 19.47
C LEU A 686 24.50 11.78 19.89
N MET A 687 23.54 12.55 19.37
CA MET A 687 22.12 12.34 19.60
C MET A 687 21.67 10.98 19.04
N ALA A 688 22.08 10.62 17.83
CA ALA A 688 21.79 9.31 17.22
C ALA A 688 22.42 8.16 18.01
N ALA A 689 23.64 8.33 18.53
CA ALA A 689 24.31 7.37 19.39
C ALA A 689 23.52 7.12 20.70
N ALA A 690 23.05 8.19 21.35
CA ALA A 690 22.22 8.08 22.56
C ALA A 690 20.85 7.46 22.28
N GLU A 691 20.21 7.77 21.14
CA GLU A 691 18.96 7.14 20.71
C GLU A 691 19.13 5.63 20.47
N GLY A 692 20.23 5.23 19.82
CA GLY A 692 20.57 3.82 19.62
C GLY A 692 20.80 3.07 20.94
N ALA A 693 21.54 3.69 21.87
CA ALA A 693 21.75 3.13 23.21
C ALA A 693 20.43 3.06 24.03
N LEU A 694 19.52 4.03 23.87
CA LEU A 694 18.20 3.99 24.52
C LEU A 694 17.34 2.86 23.97
N ALA A 695 17.34 2.65 22.65
CA ALA A 695 16.64 1.53 22.04
C ALA A 695 17.15 0.19 22.57
N ARG A 696 18.47 0.07 22.78
CA ARG A 696 19.08 -1.12 23.41
C ARG A 696 18.64 -1.29 24.85
N ALA A 697 18.68 -0.24 25.66
CA ALA A 697 18.18 -0.26 27.04
C ALA A 697 16.73 -0.78 27.09
N LYS A 698 15.85 -0.29 26.20
CA LYS A 698 14.45 -0.76 26.13
C LYS A 698 14.33 -2.22 25.69
N ALA A 699 15.22 -2.71 24.82
CA ALA A 699 15.24 -4.11 24.38
C ALA A 699 15.72 -5.08 25.47
N ASP A 700 16.63 -4.66 26.34
CA ASP A 700 17.14 -5.47 27.46
C ASP A 700 16.14 -5.56 28.64
N GLY A 701 15.06 -4.77 28.60
CA GLY A 701 13.94 -4.84 29.55
C GLY A 701 13.56 -3.48 30.15
N THR A 702 12.53 -3.48 31.00
CA THR A 702 12.03 -2.25 31.63
C THR A 702 13.02 -1.69 32.65
N GLY A 703 13.21 -0.38 32.65
CA GLY A 703 14.04 0.32 33.62
C GLY A 703 15.55 0.15 33.43
N GLN A 704 16.00 -0.45 32.33
CA GLN A 704 17.42 -0.69 32.09
C GLN A 704 18.19 0.59 31.74
N THR A 705 19.51 0.53 31.92
CA THR A 705 20.43 1.62 31.58
C THR A 705 21.49 1.16 30.61
N HIS A 706 21.86 2.00 29.64
CA HIS A 706 22.91 1.66 28.67
C HIS A 706 23.83 2.85 28.38
N GLU A 707 25.14 2.65 28.51
CA GLU A 707 26.13 3.58 27.97
C GLU A 707 26.34 3.28 26.49
N PHE A 708 26.40 4.31 25.64
CA PHE A 708 26.78 4.11 24.26
C PHE A 708 28.24 3.66 24.16
N ASP A 709 28.47 2.48 23.57
CA ASP A 709 29.79 2.00 23.16
C ASP A 709 29.89 1.99 21.62
N PRO A 710 30.84 2.74 21.01
CA PRO A 710 31.09 2.71 19.57
C PRO A 710 31.35 1.31 19.01
N ALA A 711 31.96 0.40 19.79
CA ALA A 711 32.24 -0.96 19.37
C ALA A 711 30.94 -1.76 19.15
N GLU A 712 29.94 -1.56 20.01
CA GLU A 712 28.63 -2.19 19.87
C GLU A 712 27.87 -1.67 18.64
N GLN A 713 27.99 -0.38 18.32
CA GLN A 713 27.38 0.18 17.12
C GLN A 713 27.95 -0.45 15.85
N LEU A 714 29.27 -0.69 15.80
CA LEU A 714 29.93 -1.38 14.70
C LEU A 714 29.45 -2.82 14.56
N VAL A 715 29.24 -3.53 15.68
CA VAL A 715 28.67 -4.89 15.68
C VAL A 715 27.25 -4.88 15.13
N GLU A 716 26.40 -3.94 15.55
CA GLU A 716 25.00 -3.87 15.09
C GLU A 716 24.90 -3.41 13.62
N GLN A 717 25.78 -2.50 13.18
CA GLN A 717 25.92 -2.18 11.75
C GLN A 717 26.36 -3.41 10.94
N SER A 718 27.31 -4.19 11.45
CA SER A 718 27.76 -5.43 10.80
C SER A 718 26.65 -6.48 10.72
N ARG A 719 25.83 -6.61 11.78
CA ARG A 719 24.66 -7.50 11.81
C ARG A 719 23.56 -7.06 10.83
N ARG A 720 23.28 -5.75 10.75
CA ARG A 720 22.36 -5.19 9.74
C ARG A 720 22.85 -5.49 8.34
N TRP A 721 24.12 -5.20 8.06
CA TRP A 721 24.73 -5.49 6.77
C TRP A 721 24.64 -6.99 6.42
N LEU A 722 24.92 -7.89 7.38
CA LEU A 722 24.79 -9.33 7.17
C LEU A 722 23.36 -9.75 6.82
N ARG A 723 22.34 -9.19 7.48
CA ARG A 723 20.93 -9.47 7.16
C ARG A 723 20.59 -9.07 5.73
N ASP A 724 20.91 -7.84 5.34
CA ASP A 724 20.61 -7.34 4.00
C ASP A 724 21.38 -8.15 2.93
N ALA A 725 22.63 -8.51 3.23
CA ALA A 725 23.47 -9.31 2.33
C ALA A 725 22.97 -10.76 2.20
N ILE A 726 22.42 -11.38 3.25
CA ILE A 726 21.81 -12.72 3.19
C ILE A 726 20.63 -12.73 2.22
N ASP A 727 19.73 -11.73 2.31
CA ASP A 727 18.58 -11.63 1.41
C ASP A 727 19.02 -11.48 -0.05
N ALA A 728 20.02 -10.63 -0.30
CA ALA A 728 20.60 -10.46 -1.64
C ALA A 728 21.26 -11.76 -2.15
N ALA A 729 21.96 -12.49 -1.28
CA ALA A 729 22.60 -13.76 -1.62
C ALA A 729 21.55 -14.84 -2.00
N LEU A 730 20.49 -14.98 -1.20
CA LEU A 730 19.37 -15.89 -1.47
C LEU A 730 18.67 -15.55 -2.78
N ALA A 731 18.40 -14.27 -3.05
CA ALA A 731 17.78 -13.81 -4.29
C ALA A 731 18.64 -14.09 -5.54
N SER A 732 19.97 -14.01 -5.40
CA SER A 732 20.90 -14.27 -6.51
C SER A 732 21.08 -15.76 -6.84
N GLY A 733 20.88 -16.65 -5.86
CA GLY A 733 21.03 -18.11 -6.00
C GLY A 733 22.45 -18.63 -6.28
N THR A 734 23.48 -17.77 -6.33
CA THR A 734 24.83 -18.13 -6.80
C THR A 734 25.94 -17.95 -5.76
N GLN A 735 25.63 -17.38 -4.60
CA GLN A 735 26.63 -17.06 -3.58
C GLN A 735 26.79 -18.13 -2.49
N PHE A 736 25.75 -18.91 -2.22
CA PHE A 736 25.86 -20.04 -1.29
C PHE A 736 26.35 -21.27 -2.03
N GLU A 737 27.25 -22.02 -1.41
CA GLU A 737 27.76 -23.30 -1.91
C GLU A 737 27.83 -24.31 -0.76
N LEU A 738 27.66 -25.61 -1.08
CA LEU A 738 27.84 -26.69 -0.11
C LEU A 738 29.24 -27.29 -0.27
N HIS A 739 29.96 -27.42 0.84
CA HIS A 739 31.16 -28.24 0.93
C HIS A 739 30.80 -29.56 1.63
N TYR A 740 31.52 -30.63 1.32
CA TYR A 740 31.18 -31.98 1.72
C TYR A 740 32.32 -32.61 2.51
N GLN A 741 32.09 -32.94 3.77
CA GLN A 741 33.07 -33.63 4.60
C GLN A 741 32.75 -35.13 4.69
N PRO A 742 33.67 -36.05 4.35
CA PRO A 742 33.38 -37.47 4.35
C PRO A 742 33.28 -38.03 5.77
N PHE A 743 32.30 -38.91 5.99
CA PHE A 743 32.26 -39.83 7.12
C PHE A 743 32.41 -41.28 6.64
N VAL A 744 33.20 -42.05 7.37
CA VAL A 744 33.73 -43.35 6.93
C VAL A 744 33.49 -44.41 7.99
N ARG A 745 33.35 -45.67 7.58
CA ARG A 745 33.32 -46.79 8.50
C ARG A 745 34.71 -46.99 9.11
N LEU A 746 34.83 -47.06 10.43
CA LEU A 746 36.16 -47.08 11.06
C LEU A 746 36.95 -48.37 10.73
N SER A 747 36.27 -49.51 10.56
CA SER A 747 36.92 -50.83 10.39
C SER A 747 37.71 -51.00 9.09
N ASP A 748 37.11 -50.59 7.96
CA ASP A 748 37.68 -50.74 6.60
C ASP A 748 37.93 -49.39 5.92
N ARG A 749 37.60 -48.29 6.60
CA ARG A 749 37.68 -46.92 6.08
C ARG A 749 36.86 -46.72 4.80
N ALA A 750 35.82 -47.53 4.57
CA ALA A 750 34.92 -47.34 3.44
C ALA A 750 34.12 -46.04 3.60
N LEU A 751 34.00 -45.28 2.50
CA LEU A 751 33.17 -44.08 2.45
C LEU A 751 31.68 -44.45 2.66
N LEU A 752 31.04 -43.89 3.68
CA LEU A 752 29.62 -44.09 3.96
C LEU A 752 28.77 -42.90 3.52
N GLY A 753 29.34 -41.71 3.47
CA GLY A 753 28.62 -40.52 3.06
C GLY A 753 29.41 -39.23 3.31
N PHE A 754 28.71 -38.11 3.17
CA PHE A 754 29.25 -36.78 3.40
C PHE A 754 28.33 -35.93 4.27
N GLU A 755 28.88 -35.11 5.15
CA GLU A 755 28.16 -34.00 5.76
C GLU A 755 28.25 -32.76 4.85
N ALA A 756 27.10 -32.18 4.54
CA ALA A 756 26.98 -30.96 3.76
C ALA A 756 27.08 -29.73 4.67
N LEU A 757 28.13 -28.95 4.45
CA LEU A 757 28.51 -27.79 5.24
C LEU A 757 28.47 -26.55 4.35
N ILE A 758 27.56 -25.62 4.66
CA ILE A 758 27.39 -24.41 3.87
C ILE A 758 28.62 -23.51 3.91
N ARG A 759 28.90 -22.83 2.80
CA ARG A 759 29.86 -21.73 2.68
C ARG A 759 29.19 -20.58 1.94
N TRP A 760 29.51 -19.36 2.32
CA TRP A 760 28.99 -18.17 1.65
C TRP A 760 30.12 -17.44 0.94
N ARG A 761 30.11 -17.47 -0.39
CA ARG A 761 31.09 -16.79 -1.24
C ARG A 761 30.55 -15.42 -1.66
N HIS A 762 30.87 -14.39 -0.88
CA HIS A 762 30.47 -13.02 -1.17
C HIS A 762 31.40 -12.39 -2.23
N PRO A 763 30.88 -11.70 -3.26
CA PRO A 763 31.69 -11.14 -4.36
C PRO A 763 32.83 -10.22 -3.91
N GLU A 764 32.58 -9.38 -2.90
CA GLU A 764 33.54 -8.38 -2.43
C GLU A 764 34.32 -8.80 -1.16
N ARG A 765 33.75 -9.69 -0.35
CA ARG A 765 34.29 -10.05 0.98
C ARG A 765 34.92 -11.44 1.02
N GLY A 766 34.92 -12.16 -0.10
CA GLY A 766 35.42 -13.53 -0.16
C GLY A 766 34.51 -14.51 0.58
N VAL A 767 35.09 -15.55 1.17
CA VAL A 767 34.32 -16.59 1.87
C VAL A 767 34.00 -16.13 3.29
N ILE A 768 32.71 -15.97 3.57
CA ILE A 768 32.15 -15.72 4.91
C ILE A 768 31.82 -17.09 5.53
N MET A 769 32.36 -17.34 6.71
CA MET A 769 32.23 -18.65 7.38
C MET A 769 30.89 -18.76 8.11
N PRO A 770 30.32 -19.97 8.25
CA PRO A 770 29.03 -20.19 8.93
C PRO A 770 28.94 -19.57 10.33
N GLY A 771 30.04 -19.61 11.10
CA GLY A 771 30.08 -19.02 12.44
C GLY A 771 29.80 -17.51 12.48
N ASP A 772 29.99 -16.79 11.37
CA ASP A 772 29.77 -15.35 11.29
C ASP A 772 28.32 -15.00 10.91
N PHE A 773 27.69 -15.77 10.03
CA PHE A 773 26.37 -15.42 9.46
C PHE A 773 25.20 -16.27 9.97
N ILE A 774 25.42 -17.51 10.39
CA ILE A 774 24.35 -18.38 10.91
C ILE A 774 23.68 -17.79 12.15
N PRO A 775 24.41 -17.27 13.17
CA PRO A 775 23.77 -16.65 14.34
C PRO A 775 22.89 -15.45 13.98
N VAL A 776 23.28 -14.69 12.96
CA VAL A 776 22.50 -13.54 12.46
C VAL A 776 21.26 -14.02 11.72
N ALA A 777 21.40 -15.05 10.87
CA ALA A 777 20.30 -15.66 10.13
C ALA A 777 19.26 -16.32 11.04
N GLU A 778 19.69 -16.94 12.15
CA GLU A 778 18.78 -17.50 13.15
C GLU A 778 18.01 -16.39 13.87
N ALA A 779 18.71 -15.36 14.35
CA ALA A 779 18.09 -14.23 15.05
C ALA A 779 17.10 -13.44 14.16
N SER A 780 17.33 -13.37 12.85
CA SER A 780 16.44 -12.73 11.88
C SER A 780 15.36 -13.65 11.31
N GLY A 781 15.47 -14.97 11.52
CA GLY A 781 14.61 -15.99 10.92
C GLY A 781 14.93 -16.32 9.45
N GLN A 782 15.94 -15.67 8.84
CA GLN A 782 16.41 -15.95 7.47
C GLN A 782 17.02 -17.35 7.32
N ILE A 783 17.40 -17.99 8.44
CA ILE A 783 17.94 -19.36 8.45
C ILE A 783 17.00 -20.38 7.81
N SER A 784 15.68 -20.15 7.85
CA SER A 784 14.71 -21.06 7.24
C SER A 784 14.87 -21.10 5.71
N ALA A 785 15.07 -19.95 5.07
CA ALA A 785 15.29 -19.86 3.64
C ALA A 785 16.65 -20.45 3.23
N ILE A 786 17.69 -20.24 4.04
CA ILE A 786 19.01 -20.86 3.84
C ILE A 786 18.91 -22.38 3.96
N GLY A 787 18.19 -22.89 4.97
CA GLY A 787 18.00 -24.31 5.20
C GLY A 787 17.21 -24.98 4.07
N ARG A 788 16.16 -24.34 3.56
CA ARG A 788 15.45 -24.78 2.34
C ARG A 788 16.39 -24.91 1.16
N TRP A 789 17.19 -23.88 0.90
CA TRP A 789 18.17 -23.90 -0.20
C TRP A 789 19.18 -25.05 -0.03
N ALA A 790 19.71 -25.23 1.18
CA ALA A 790 20.69 -26.28 1.47
C ALA A 790 20.11 -27.70 1.28
N LEU A 791 18.85 -27.93 1.70
CA LEU A 791 18.17 -29.22 1.50
C LEU A 791 17.96 -29.53 0.01
N LEU A 792 17.51 -28.54 -0.77
CA LEU A 792 17.31 -28.70 -2.21
C LEU A 792 18.63 -28.95 -2.95
N GLU A 793 19.69 -28.22 -2.60
CA GLU A 793 21.00 -28.41 -3.21
C GLU A 793 21.62 -29.77 -2.83
N ALA A 794 21.46 -30.23 -1.58
CA ALA A 794 21.92 -31.55 -1.16
C ALA A 794 21.19 -32.68 -1.92
N ALA A 795 19.88 -32.54 -2.14
CA ALA A 795 19.10 -33.48 -2.97
C ALA A 795 19.58 -33.47 -4.43
N ALA A 796 19.81 -32.29 -5.00
CA ALA A 796 20.34 -32.14 -6.35
C ALA A 796 21.72 -32.79 -6.48
N GLN A 797 22.61 -32.57 -5.50
CA GLN A 797 23.95 -33.17 -5.49
C GLN A 797 23.88 -34.70 -5.42
N LEU A 798 23.04 -35.28 -4.55
CA LEU A 798 22.86 -36.72 -4.46
C LEU A 798 22.43 -37.34 -5.80
N ARG A 799 21.52 -36.66 -6.51
CA ARG A 799 21.09 -37.06 -7.85
C ARG A 799 22.21 -36.94 -8.88
N ARG A 800 23.08 -35.92 -8.80
CA ARG A 800 24.29 -35.81 -9.63
C ARG A 800 25.30 -36.94 -9.35
N TRP A 801 25.41 -37.40 -8.10
CA TRP A 801 26.34 -38.46 -7.72
C TRP A 801 25.82 -39.89 -7.93
N GLN A 802 24.51 -40.09 -8.03
CA GLN A 802 23.90 -41.39 -8.32
C GLN A 802 24.47 -42.09 -9.58
N PRO A 803 24.57 -41.45 -10.76
CA PRO A 803 25.14 -42.08 -11.95
C PRO A 803 26.65 -42.35 -11.84
N LEU A 804 27.34 -41.71 -10.89
CA LEU A 804 28.76 -41.97 -10.59
C LEU A 804 28.95 -43.20 -9.68
N GLY A 805 27.86 -43.91 -9.34
CA GLY A 805 27.88 -45.11 -8.51
C GLY A 805 27.94 -44.83 -7.01
N PHE A 806 27.77 -43.57 -6.58
CA PHE A 806 27.71 -43.24 -5.17
C PHE A 806 26.42 -43.78 -4.55
N THR A 807 26.57 -44.58 -3.49
CA THR A 807 25.45 -45.20 -2.74
C THR A 807 25.36 -44.72 -1.29
N GLY A 808 26.25 -43.82 -0.87
CA GLY A 808 26.28 -43.27 0.49
C GLY A 808 25.23 -42.20 0.78
N GLU A 809 25.27 -41.68 2.00
CA GLU A 809 24.33 -40.68 2.53
C GLU A 809 24.89 -39.25 2.43
N VAL A 810 24.02 -38.24 2.39
CA VAL A 810 24.38 -36.84 2.62
C VAL A 810 23.65 -36.33 3.85
N ALA A 811 24.39 -35.85 4.84
CA ALA A 811 23.86 -35.28 6.06
C ALA A 811 23.73 -33.76 5.94
N VAL A 812 22.59 -33.20 6.38
CA VAL A 812 22.29 -31.76 6.33
C VAL A 812 21.86 -31.29 7.72
N ASN A 813 22.52 -30.24 8.20
CA ASN A 813 22.20 -29.62 9.48
C ASN A 813 20.89 -28.83 9.43
N LEU A 814 20.04 -29.00 10.44
CA LEU A 814 18.87 -28.16 10.69
C LEU A 814 19.19 -27.15 11.80
N SER A 815 18.48 -26.01 11.79
CA SER A 815 18.51 -25.02 12.88
C SER A 815 17.32 -25.17 13.82
N GLY A 816 17.43 -24.62 15.04
CA GLY A 816 16.34 -24.64 16.03
C GLY A 816 15.10 -23.90 15.54
N VAL A 817 15.32 -22.76 14.88
CA VAL A 817 14.25 -21.92 14.30
C VAL A 817 13.45 -22.68 13.24
N GLN A 818 14.11 -23.50 12.41
CA GLN A 818 13.41 -24.34 11.42
C GLN A 818 12.54 -25.41 12.08
N LEU A 819 13.00 -25.98 13.20
CA LEU A 819 12.24 -26.99 13.94
C LEU A 819 11.01 -26.39 14.63
N GLU A 820 11.10 -25.13 15.08
CA GLU A 820 9.97 -24.35 15.60
C GLU A 820 8.98 -23.96 14.49
N ARG A 821 9.46 -23.65 13.28
CA ARG A 821 8.64 -23.38 12.08
C ARG A 821 8.27 -24.67 11.34
N ASP A 822 7.71 -25.61 12.08
CA ASP A 822 7.45 -26.97 11.62
C ASP A 822 6.65 -27.10 10.31
N LEU A 823 5.62 -26.27 10.09
CA LEU A 823 4.82 -26.29 8.85
C LEU A 823 5.66 -25.95 7.61
N GLU A 824 6.55 -24.96 7.73
CA GLU A 824 7.49 -24.56 6.66
C GLU A 824 8.51 -25.68 6.43
N LEU A 825 9.12 -26.21 7.49
CA LEU A 825 10.09 -27.31 7.40
C LEU A 825 9.51 -28.56 6.73
N LEU A 826 8.28 -28.94 7.06
CA LEU A 826 7.60 -30.08 6.43
C LEU A 826 7.26 -29.81 4.95
N ALA A 827 6.99 -28.56 4.58
CA ALA A 827 6.80 -28.17 3.18
C ALA A 827 8.13 -28.23 2.41
N ASP A 828 9.21 -27.75 3.00
CA ASP A 828 10.55 -27.83 2.41
C ASP A 828 11.02 -29.27 2.26
N ALA A 829 10.78 -30.13 3.26
CA ALA A 829 11.07 -31.57 3.17
C ALA A 829 10.32 -32.23 2.00
N ARG A 830 9.05 -31.87 1.76
CA ARG A 830 8.29 -32.35 0.59
C ARG A 830 8.90 -31.86 -0.73
N ALA A 831 9.36 -30.62 -0.79
CA ALA A 831 10.06 -30.10 -1.97
C ALA A 831 11.40 -30.83 -2.20
N THR A 832 12.12 -31.18 -1.14
CA THR A 832 13.35 -31.99 -1.21
C THR A 832 13.08 -33.39 -1.76
N LEU A 833 11.99 -34.04 -1.35
CA LEU A 833 11.57 -35.33 -1.93
C LEU A 833 11.33 -35.23 -3.44
N ALA A 834 10.66 -34.16 -3.88
CA ALA A 834 10.44 -33.92 -5.31
C ALA A 834 11.77 -33.72 -6.06
N ALA A 835 12.73 -33.02 -5.45
CA ALA A 835 14.05 -32.79 -6.04
C ALA A 835 14.92 -34.07 -6.13
N LEU A 836 14.82 -34.97 -5.15
CA LEU A 836 15.54 -36.25 -5.12
C LEU A 836 15.17 -37.17 -6.30
N GLY A 837 13.93 -37.14 -6.77
CA GLY A 837 13.46 -38.00 -7.86
C GLY A 837 13.48 -39.49 -7.48
N ASP A 838 14.28 -40.28 -8.20
CA ASP A 838 14.44 -41.73 -7.99
C ASP A 838 15.48 -42.09 -6.91
N VAL A 839 16.23 -41.11 -6.40
CA VAL A 839 17.17 -41.32 -5.31
C VAL A 839 16.39 -41.66 -4.02
N PRO A 840 16.70 -42.78 -3.33
CA PRO A 840 16.01 -43.15 -2.11
C PRO A 840 16.13 -42.09 -1.01
N THR A 841 15.00 -41.71 -0.39
CA THR A 841 14.96 -40.66 0.65
C THR A 841 15.90 -40.89 1.82
N HIS A 842 16.09 -42.15 2.22
CA HIS A 842 16.95 -42.52 3.36
C HIS A 842 18.43 -42.16 3.15
N ARG A 843 18.79 -41.69 1.95
CA ARG A 843 20.11 -41.15 1.63
C ARG A 843 20.30 -39.70 2.06
N ILE A 844 19.23 -38.97 2.39
CA ILE A 844 19.33 -37.70 3.11
C ILE A 844 19.18 -37.98 4.60
N LYS A 845 20.18 -37.54 5.37
CA LYS A 845 20.19 -37.55 6.83
C LYS A 845 20.03 -36.13 7.34
N LEU A 846 19.10 -35.89 8.26
CA LEU A 846 18.91 -34.58 8.88
C LEU A 846 19.53 -34.58 10.27
N GLU A 847 20.36 -33.59 10.55
CA GLU A 847 21.09 -33.48 11.81
C GLU A 847 20.50 -32.37 12.67
N VAL A 848 20.27 -32.68 13.94
CA VAL A 848 19.65 -31.78 14.93
C VAL A 848 20.48 -31.85 16.19
N THR A 849 20.91 -30.71 16.74
CA THR A 849 21.66 -30.72 18.00
C THR A 849 20.78 -31.16 19.18
N GLU A 850 21.40 -31.72 20.22
CA GLU A 850 20.69 -32.13 21.44
C GLU A 850 19.89 -30.98 22.06
N SER A 851 20.49 -29.79 22.16
CA SER A 851 19.86 -28.60 22.74
C SER A 851 18.60 -28.17 21.97
N MET A 852 18.65 -28.24 20.64
CA MET A 852 17.50 -27.88 19.79
C MET A 852 16.35 -28.88 19.93
N ALA A 853 16.65 -30.18 19.96
CA ALA A 853 15.63 -31.20 20.14
C ALA A 853 14.93 -31.07 21.52
N MET A 854 15.67 -30.62 22.54
CA MET A 854 15.20 -30.50 23.92
C MET A 854 14.52 -29.15 24.25
N ALA A 855 14.57 -28.15 23.36
CA ALA A 855 13.91 -26.86 23.59
C ALA A 855 12.38 -27.00 23.74
N ASN A 856 11.75 -27.83 22.90
CA ASN A 856 10.34 -28.22 23.01
C ASN A 856 10.18 -29.71 22.65
N PRO A 857 10.48 -30.63 23.59
CA PRO A 857 10.73 -32.03 23.26
C PRO A 857 9.49 -32.78 22.76
N GLN A 858 8.29 -32.39 23.17
CA GLN A 858 7.04 -32.97 22.66
C GLN A 858 6.83 -32.59 21.19
N ARG A 859 6.92 -31.30 20.87
CA ARG A 859 6.70 -30.81 19.50
C ARG A 859 7.80 -31.27 18.57
N SER A 860 9.07 -31.16 18.97
CA SER A 860 10.21 -31.68 18.22
C SER A 860 10.05 -33.17 17.89
N ALA A 861 9.54 -33.98 18.83
CA ALA A 861 9.35 -35.41 18.58
C ALA A 861 8.24 -35.69 17.56
N GLU A 862 7.20 -34.86 17.47
CA GLU A 862 6.16 -34.97 16.44
C GLU A 862 6.73 -34.65 15.06
N VAL A 863 7.43 -33.52 14.92
CA VAL A 863 8.01 -33.07 13.66
C VAL A 863 9.05 -34.06 13.13
N LEU A 864 9.95 -34.53 14.01
CA LEU A 864 10.94 -35.53 13.66
C LEU A 864 10.29 -36.87 13.27
N ARG A 865 9.17 -37.27 13.87
CA ARG A 865 8.42 -38.47 13.44
C ARG A 865 7.81 -38.31 12.06
N GLU A 866 7.30 -37.13 11.72
CA GLU A 866 6.82 -36.85 10.36
C GLU A 866 7.95 -36.91 9.33
N LEU A 867 9.11 -36.30 9.63
CA LEU A 867 10.29 -36.38 8.75
C LEU A 867 10.77 -37.82 8.57
N ALA A 868 10.80 -38.62 9.65
CA ALA A 868 11.13 -40.05 9.57
C ALA A 868 10.10 -40.84 8.74
N ARG A 869 8.80 -40.55 8.86
CA ARG A 869 7.73 -41.17 8.05
C ARG A 869 7.86 -40.85 6.56
N MET A 870 8.37 -39.66 6.23
CA MET A 870 8.71 -39.28 4.85
C MET A 870 9.93 -40.04 4.30
N GLY A 871 10.67 -40.74 5.16
CA GLY A 871 11.79 -41.60 4.78
C GLY A 871 13.18 -41.00 5.00
N PHE A 872 13.28 -39.81 5.60
CA PHE A 872 14.56 -39.21 5.97
C PHE A 872 15.19 -39.96 7.14
N LYS A 873 16.52 -40.12 7.12
CA LYS A 873 17.26 -40.55 8.31
C LYS A 873 17.50 -39.38 9.24
N LEU A 874 17.59 -39.65 10.54
CA LEU A 874 17.78 -38.59 11.53
C LEU A 874 19.01 -38.84 12.40
N SER A 875 19.77 -37.79 12.66
CA SER A 875 20.97 -37.79 13.50
C SER A 875 20.78 -36.79 14.63
N ILE A 876 21.24 -37.14 15.83
CA ILE A 876 21.42 -36.17 16.91
C ILE A 876 22.88 -35.76 17.00
N ASP A 877 23.11 -34.46 16.97
CA ASP A 877 24.45 -33.85 17.03
C ASP A 877 24.78 -33.28 18.41
N ASP A 878 26.07 -33.04 18.66
CA ASP A 878 26.63 -32.53 19.92
C ASP A 878 26.24 -33.33 21.18
N PHE A 879 26.00 -34.63 21.03
CA PHE A 879 25.44 -35.45 22.11
C PHE A 879 26.38 -35.53 23.32
N GLY A 880 25.86 -35.20 24.50
CA GLY A 880 26.59 -35.25 25.78
C GLY A 880 27.21 -33.93 26.23
N THR A 881 27.02 -32.84 25.47
CA THR A 881 27.47 -31.49 25.85
C THR A 881 26.42 -30.71 26.67
N GLY A 882 25.16 -31.19 26.72
CA GLY A 882 24.04 -30.59 27.46
C GLY A 882 23.45 -31.46 28.59
N TYR A 883 22.34 -31.00 29.21
CA TYR A 883 21.60 -31.78 30.21
C TYR A 883 20.76 -32.86 29.55
N SER A 884 21.32 -34.05 29.36
CA SER A 884 20.63 -35.16 28.72
C SER A 884 19.40 -35.63 29.50
N SER A 885 18.21 -35.32 28.99
CA SER A 885 17.00 -36.01 29.42
C SER A 885 16.89 -37.33 28.66
N LEU A 886 17.62 -38.35 29.14
CA LEU A 886 17.51 -39.76 28.69
C LEU A 886 16.05 -40.22 28.55
N ALA A 887 15.15 -39.65 29.35
CA ALA A 887 13.71 -39.87 29.30
C ALA A 887 13.08 -39.54 27.93
N TYR A 888 13.61 -38.59 27.16
CA TYR A 888 13.08 -38.20 25.84
C TYR A 888 13.81 -38.84 24.67
N LEU A 889 15.07 -39.26 24.84
CA LEU A 889 15.87 -39.82 23.74
C LEU A 889 15.20 -41.05 23.09
N HIS A 890 14.55 -41.92 23.88
CA HIS A 890 13.82 -43.08 23.34
C HIS A 890 12.59 -42.71 22.49
N ARG A 891 12.07 -41.48 22.59
CA ARG A 891 10.88 -41.01 21.88
C ARG A 891 11.21 -40.38 20.53
N PHE A 892 12.46 -39.99 20.33
CA PHE A 892 12.92 -39.42 19.08
C PHE A 892 13.29 -40.52 18.08
N PRO A 893 12.89 -40.40 16.81
CA PRO A 893 13.19 -41.38 15.78
C PRO A 893 14.59 -41.20 15.19
N PHE A 894 15.60 -40.92 16.02
CA PHE A 894 17.00 -40.83 15.58
C PHE A 894 17.53 -42.21 15.19
N ASP A 895 18.39 -42.26 14.18
CA ASP A 895 19.10 -43.47 13.73
C ASP A 895 20.58 -43.43 14.13
N THR A 896 21.14 -42.23 14.25
CA THR A 896 22.56 -41.99 14.55
C THR A 896 22.72 -41.08 15.77
N LEU A 897 23.66 -41.42 16.64
CA LEU A 897 24.14 -40.59 17.76
C LEU A 897 25.57 -40.11 17.41
N LYS A 898 25.77 -38.80 17.31
CA LYS A 898 27.09 -38.21 17.04
C LYS A 898 27.79 -37.85 18.35
N VAL A 899 29.00 -38.36 18.54
CA VAL A 899 29.90 -38.03 19.65
C VAL A 899 30.64 -36.76 19.29
N ASP A 900 30.42 -35.72 20.09
CA ASP A 900 31.03 -34.41 19.91
C ASP A 900 32.57 -34.44 19.91
N ARG A 901 33.16 -33.56 19.09
CA ARG A 901 34.61 -33.38 18.95
C ARG A 901 35.30 -33.12 20.29
N SER A 902 34.68 -32.43 21.24
CA SER A 902 35.32 -32.11 22.53
C SER A 902 35.67 -33.36 23.34
N PHE A 903 34.96 -34.48 23.15
CA PHE A 903 35.30 -35.76 23.76
C PHE A 903 36.41 -36.47 22.99
N VAL A 904 36.37 -36.41 21.66
CA VAL A 904 37.35 -37.05 20.77
C VAL A 904 38.75 -36.45 20.94
N VAL A 905 38.86 -35.12 21.01
CA VAL A 905 40.13 -34.42 21.23
C VAL A 905 40.79 -34.82 22.56
N ARG A 906 39.98 -35.12 23.59
CA ARG A 906 40.47 -35.48 24.94
C ARG A 906 40.75 -36.97 25.13
N LEU A 907 40.47 -37.83 24.15
CA LEU A 907 40.64 -39.28 24.25
C LEU A 907 42.06 -39.73 24.60
N ALA A 908 43.08 -39.01 24.11
CA ALA A 908 44.48 -39.31 24.36
C ALA A 908 44.96 -38.87 25.75
N ALA A 909 44.24 -37.96 26.43
CA ALA A 909 44.72 -37.28 27.63
C ALA A 909 44.08 -37.77 28.94
N GLY A 910 43.00 -38.57 28.91
CA GLY A 910 42.35 -38.98 30.16
C GLY A 910 41.33 -40.11 30.06
N ARG A 911 41.26 -40.93 31.11
CA ARG A 911 40.33 -42.05 31.28
C ARG A 911 38.86 -41.59 31.24
N GLU A 912 38.57 -40.41 31.75
CA GLU A 912 37.22 -39.84 31.83
C GLU A 912 36.56 -39.70 30.45
N ALA A 913 37.27 -39.11 29.47
CA ALA A 913 36.74 -38.97 28.11
C ALA A 913 36.45 -40.33 27.45
N GLN A 914 37.29 -41.33 27.70
CA GLN A 914 37.07 -42.70 27.20
C GLN A 914 35.83 -43.35 27.83
N GLU A 915 35.58 -43.15 29.13
CA GLU A 915 34.37 -43.66 29.80
C GLU A 915 33.10 -42.97 29.30
N ILE A 916 33.14 -41.66 29.01
CA ILE A 916 32.01 -40.94 28.42
C ILE A 916 31.70 -41.52 27.03
N VAL A 917 32.70 -41.66 26.16
CA VAL A 917 32.51 -42.26 24.83
C VAL A 917 32.00 -43.71 24.95
N ARG A 918 32.56 -44.51 25.86
CA ARG A 918 32.07 -45.88 26.13
C ARG A 918 30.59 -45.90 26.55
N THR A 919 30.18 -44.94 27.35
CA THR A 919 28.79 -44.78 27.80
C THR A 919 27.87 -44.43 26.63
N ILE A 920 28.27 -43.48 25.77
CA ILE A 920 27.50 -43.09 24.58
C ILE A 920 27.38 -44.28 23.62
N VAL A 921 28.47 -45.04 23.40
CA VAL A 921 28.44 -46.26 22.57
C VAL A 921 27.51 -47.32 23.16
N GLY A 922 27.59 -47.55 24.47
CA GLY A 922 26.71 -48.49 25.17
C GLY A 922 25.23 -48.10 25.06
N LEU A 923 24.92 -46.80 25.18
CA LEU A 923 23.57 -46.27 25.00
C LEU A 923 23.07 -46.43 23.56
N GLY A 924 23.92 -46.12 22.57
CA GLY A 924 23.62 -46.32 21.16
C GLY A 924 23.27 -47.79 20.88
N ALA A 925 24.08 -48.72 21.36
CA ALA A 925 23.83 -50.16 21.24
C ALA A 925 22.50 -50.58 21.91
N ALA A 926 22.21 -50.10 23.11
CA ALA A 926 20.98 -50.42 23.84
C ALA A 926 19.71 -49.90 23.13
N LEU A 927 19.81 -48.78 22.43
CA LEU A 927 18.72 -48.16 21.66
C LEU A 927 18.67 -48.61 20.19
N GLY A 928 19.59 -49.50 19.77
CA GLY A 928 19.71 -49.94 18.38
C GLY A 928 20.11 -48.82 17.41
N LYS A 929 20.91 -47.85 17.87
CA LYS A 929 21.34 -46.67 17.09
C LYS A 929 22.82 -46.80 16.70
N GLN A 930 23.16 -46.27 15.53
CA GLN A 930 24.54 -46.17 15.08
C GLN A 930 25.26 -45.03 15.80
N THR A 931 26.53 -45.22 16.16
CA THR A 931 27.37 -44.18 16.78
C THR A 931 28.40 -43.67 15.79
N LEU A 932 28.45 -42.35 15.61
CA LEU A 932 29.41 -41.64 14.78
C LEU A 932 30.28 -40.76 15.68
N ALA A 933 31.60 -40.71 15.47
CA ALA A 933 32.48 -39.80 16.21
C ALA A 933 33.05 -38.70 15.30
N GLU A 934 33.03 -37.47 15.80
CA GLU A 934 33.48 -36.28 15.08
C GLU A 934 34.87 -35.79 15.48
N GLY A 935 35.51 -35.03 14.60
CA GLY A 935 36.77 -34.35 14.90
C GLY A 935 37.96 -35.30 15.10
N ILE A 936 37.97 -36.43 14.39
CA ILE A 936 39.12 -37.34 14.34
C ILE A 936 40.24 -36.70 13.52
N GLU A 937 41.38 -36.42 14.16
CA GLU A 937 42.52 -35.74 13.55
C GLU A 937 43.70 -36.68 13.29
N ASP A 938 43.82 -37.79 14.04
CA ASP A 938 44.92 -38.74 13.88
C ASP A 938 44.49 -40.23 13.98
N GLU A 939 45.36 -41.14 13.50
CA GLU A 939 45.09 -42.58 13.51
C GLU A 939 45.01 -43.19 14.92
N LYS A 940 45.63 -42.59 15.94
CA LYS A 940 45.56 -43.10 17.31
C LYS A 940 44.16 -42.90 17.88
N GLN A 941 43.57 -41.72 17.67
CA GLN A 941 42.18 -41.42 18.01
C GLN A 941 41.24 -42.39 17.29
N ALA A 942 41.44 -42.60 15.99
CA ALA A 942 40.59 -43.47 15.19
C ALA A 942 40.66 -44.94 15.65
N ALA A 943 41.85 -45.45 15.97
CA ALA A 943 42.03 -46.81 16.49
C ALA A 943 41.42 -46.98 17.89
N LEU A 944 41.54 -45.97 18.75
CA LEU A 944 40.95 -46.00 20.09
C LEU A 944 39.41 -45.95 20.03
N LEU A 945 38.84 -45.11 19.17
CA LEU A 945 37.39 -45.05 18.93
C LEU A 945 36.84 -46.38 18.41
N GLU A 946 37.56 -47.03 17.48
CA GLU A 946 37.22 -48.36 16.98
C GLU A 946 37.24 -49.41 18.12
N GLN A 947 38.26 -49.39 18.99
CA GLN A 947 38.33 -50.26 20.17
C GLN A 947 37.20 -50.02 21.18
N LEU A 948 36.73 -48.77 21.30
CA LEU A 948 35.61 -48.39 22.15
C LEU A 948 34.24 -48.77 21.55
N GLY A 949 34.23 -49.28 20.30
CA GLY A 949 33.02 -49.76 19.63
C GLY A 949 32.32 -48.73 18.74
N VAL A 950 32.96 -47.59 18.46
CA VAL A 950 32.43 -46.61 17.50
C VAL A 950 32.51 -47.18 16.09
N GLN A 951 31.44 -47.00 15.31
CA GLN A 951 31.27 -47.63 13.99
C GLN A 951 31.67 -46.71 12.84
N VAL A 952 31.34 -45.42 12.96
CA VAL A 952 31.54 -44.40 11.93
C VAL A 952 32.39 -43.27 12.48
N GLY A 953 33.31 -42.74 11.67
CA GLY A 953 34.15 -41.63 12.05
C GLY A 953 34.19 -40.53 11.00
N GLN A 954 34.32 -39.30 11.48
CA GLN A 954 34.46 -38.10 10.67
C GLN A 954 35.55 -37.21 11.26
N GLY A 955 36.33 -36.56 10.40
CA GLY A 955 37.36 -35.61 10.85
C GLY A 955 38.46 -35.38 9.84
N TRP A 956 39.40 -34.51 10.21
CA TRP A 956 40.49 -34.06 9.35
C TRP A 956 41.49 -35.15 8.99
N LEU A 957 41.52 -36.28 9.72
CA LEU A 957 42.26 -37.46 9.34
C LEU A 957 41.87 -37.95 7.94
N PHE A 958 40.58 -37.90 7.60
CA PHE A 958 40.07 -38.37 6.30
C PHE A 958 40.07 -37.22 5.29
N ALA A 959 39.31 -36.16 5.56
CA ALA A 959 39.38 -34.91 4.82
C ALA A 959 38.74 -33.76 5.61
N LYS A 960 39.13 -32.53 5.25
CA LYS A 960 38.33 -31.34 5.58
C LYS A 960 37.07 -31.30 4.72
N ALA A 961 36.18 -30.33 4.97
CA ALA A 961 35.05 -30.09 4.07
C ALA A 961 35.58 -29.72 2.68
N LEU A 962 35.16 -30.48 1.66
CA LEU A 962 35.67 -30.38 0.30
C LEU A 962 34.65 -29.67 -0.62
N PRO A 963 35.08 -28.84 -1.57
CA PRO A 963 34.22 -28.39 -2.66
C PRO A 963 33.66 -29.59 -3.45
N GLU A 964 32.53 -29.39 -4.15
CA GLU A 964 31.86 -30.43 -4.94
C GLU A 964 32.82 -31.25 -5.82
N ALA A 965 33.70 -30.59 -6.57
CA ALA A 965 34.61 -31.26 -7.50
C ALA A 965 35.58 -32.22 -6.79
N GLU A 966 36.12 -31.80 -5.63
CA GLU A 966 37.03 -32.62 -4.84
C GLU A 966 36.29 -33.77 -4.13
N ALA A 967 35.09 -33.51 -3.60
CA ALA A 967 34.24 -34.54 -3.01
C ALA A 967 33.86 -35.61 -4.05
N THR A 968 33.60 -35.20 -5.29
CA THR A 968 33.32 -36.12 -6.40
C THR A 968 34.51 -37.02 -6.71
N ASN A 969 35.74 -36.50 -6.66
CA ASN A 969 36.94 -37.31 -6.82
C ASN A 969 37.12 -38.33 -5.69
N VAL A 970 36.75 -37.96 -4.46
CA VAL A 970 36.82 -38.84 -3.28
C VAL A 970 35.93 -40.08 -3.40
N ILE A 971 34.77 -39.97 -4.05
CA ILE A 971 33.84 -41.09 -4.28
C ILE A 971 34.56 -42.27 -4.95
N HIS A 972 35.47 -41.99 -5.89
CA HIS A 972 36.23 -43.00 -6.63
C HIS A 972 37.56 -43.36 -5.97
N SER A 973 38.32 -42.36 -5.49
CA SER A 973 39.70 -42.53 -5.03
C SER A 973 39.83 -43.13 -3.63
N GLN A 974 38.90 -42.82 -2.72
CA GLN A 974 38.85 -43.26 -1.31
C GLN A 974 40.24 -43.48 -0.68
N PRO A 975 41.08 -42.45 -0.58
CA PRO A 975 42.52 -42.60 -0.34
C PRO A 975 42.89 -43.17 1.05
N TRP A 976 41.93 -43.20 1.97
CA TRP A 976 42.06 -43.74 3.32
C TRP A 976 41.56 -45.19 3.45
N ARG A 977 41.01 -45.80 2.39
CA ARG A 977 40.46 -47.16 2.43
C ARG A 977 41.55 -48.18 2.77
N ARG A 978 41.26 -49.08 3.73
CA ARG A 978 42.18 -50.13 4.18
C ARG A 978 42.11 -51.40 3.32
#